data_AF-A0A6P2BV03-F1
#
_entry.id   AF-A0A6P2BV03-F1
#
_cell.length_a   1.000
_cell.length_b   1.000
_cell.length_c   1.000
_cell.angle_alpha   90.00
_cell.angle_beta   90.00
_cell.angle_gamma   90.00
#
_symmetry.space_group_name_H-M   'P 1'
#
loop_
_entity.id
_entity.type
_entity.pdbx_description
1 polymer ?
#
loop_
_entity_poly.entity_id
_entity_poly.type
_entity_poly.pdbx_seq_one_letter_code
_entity_poly.pdbx_strand_id
1 'polypeptide(L)'
;MDGERIDVRLEPLVVRDGCAPGRTPAGRWPSDGVLVRSEQFAVNEAIAELGDGGLFAVHAPPGTGVSEVYGDLVAAIVTERARRIAELPDPGAAFGEPLAWGSHIVVAPVPELVGSEIVLASPERATGVLRQSPGLPPLGARWRDRAARVDYFASTARLSDGVGAWAMLAARLADQPANRGFAERWWHGTMRGTDVLFPAGESMAAALRRLKGTTIYWPACVEWFRSTMGKAERLATERMAVATALTRLSQLEQACEEASCRVESAQAGVADLEKREPAARERAAAAEEEYRTTLAALGAHDLSRPAMTTVTPQGVEALRSRGALSVAVAGGVRRGRNWRSWSLGRRELRTACEAAEQRWKAALRDAEALHASVTAAHADAEEKIAEVARLAAEMEPHAEAVDAARQRWGDHVPVGPSQNETEDPALIEWRETSAPWADEEYVNARTEAFIAAIELHKALIVARAEVFEANLAALMDLISGENSAVADQAADDQATDAQSAARLAAWQSFFLVVPVLQVPFEAAGTLLDGLGAEALGWLLAAGTDRIAADDVPRLLRGFRRAVFAGDTVLAGEVDDAAVEGAAAEPLAAEIADVPVLAQATAQHLADGMVRYGTWLPSGSPGPADDARLRWVGTPLRVVHGQDRSTVDRRNDLAYDGLLITDRE
;
A
#
# COMPACT_ATOMS: atom_id res chain seq x y z
N MET A 1 13.59 2.59 11.78
CA MET A 1 13.17 3.32 10.58
C MET A 1 11.88 4.01 10.95
N ASP A 2 11.89 5.31 11.21
CA ASP A 2 10.68 6.08 11.49
C ASP A 2 9.99 6.39 10.17
N GLY A 3 9.37 5.37 9.57
CA GLY A 3 8.43 5.55 8.48
C GLY A 3 7.12 6.11 9.02
N GLU A 4 6.51 7.05 8.30
CA GLU A 4 5.15 7.52 8.58
C GLU A 4 4.18 6.32 8.56
N ARG A 5 3.46 6.10 9.66
CA ARG A 5 2.43 5.06 9.79
C ARG A 5 1.28 5.37 8.85
N ILE A 6 0.81 4.36 8.11
CA ILE A 6 -0.27 4.47 7.13
C ILE A 6 -1.46 3.64 7.60
N ASP A 7 -2.57 4.31 7.91
CA ASP A 7 -3.80 3.64 8.33
C ASP A 7 -4.52 3.09 7.08
N VAL A 8 -4.41 1.78 6.86
CA VAL A 8 -4.95 1.13 5.66
C VAL A 8 -6.48 1.06 5.64
N ARG A 9 -7.15 1.32 6.78
CA ARG A 9 -8.61 1.43 6.86
C ARG A 9 -9.07 2.81 6.38
N LEU A 10 -8.30 3.85 6.68
CA LEU A 10 -8.57 5.24 6.29
C LEU A 10 -7.99 5.61 4.90
N GLU A 11 -7.00 4.86 4.41
CA GLU A 11 -6.33 5.10 3.13
C GLU A 11 -6.54 3.95 2.11
N PRO A 12 -7.79 3.72 1.64
CA PRO A 12 -8.15 2.58 0.79
C PRO A 12 -7.50 2.60 -0.60
N LEU A 13 -7.05 3.77 -1.08
CA LEU A 13 -6.27 3.90 -2.30
C LEU A 13 -4.87 3.32 -2.16
N VAL A 14 -4.25 3.42 -0.98
CA VAL A 14 -2.94 2.79 -0.71
C VAL A 14 -3.07 1.27 -0.81
N VAL A 15 -4.15 0.69 -0.28
CA VAL A 15 -4.41 -0.76 -0.39
C VAL A 15 -4.64 -1.17 -1.84
N ARG A 16 -5.42 -0.38 -2.60
CA ARG A 16 -5.65 -0.62 -4.04
C ARG A 16 -4.33 -0.66 -4.81
N ASP A 17 -3.48 0.34 -4.60
CA ASP A 17 -2.20 0.49 -5.31
C ASP A 17 -1.16 -0.55 -4.84
N GLY A 18 -1.19 -0.92 -3.55
CA GLY A 18 -0.41 -2.04 -3.01
C GLY A 18 -0.80 -3.39 -3.62
N CYS A 19 -2.05 -3.55 -4.04
CA CYS A 19 -2.54 -4.71 -4.79
C CYS A 19 -2.28 -4.65 -6.30
N ALA A 20 -1.54 -3.65 -6.81
CA ALA A 20 -1.30 -3.54 -8.24
C ALA A 20 -0.56 -4.77 -8.80
N PRO A 21 -0.83 -5.21 -10.05
CA PRO A 21 -0.33 -6.47 -10.60
C PRO A 21 1.20 -6.63 -10.61
N GLY A 22 1.93 -5.52 -10.68
CA GLY A 22 3.40 -5.50 -10.70
C GLY A 22 4.03 -5.56 -9.30
N ARG A 23 3.23 -5.44 -8.24
CA ARG A 23 3.64 -5.75 -6.86
C ARG A 23 3.29 -7.18 -6.47
N THR A 24 2.36 -7.81 -7.21
CA THR A 24 1.93 -9.19 -6.96
C THR A 24 3.02 -10.19 -7.34
N PRO A 25 3.45 -11.09 -6.43
CA PRO A 25 4.45 -12.10 -6.74
C PRO A 25 4.04 -13.04 -7.88
N ALA A 26 5.00 -13.40 -8.74
CA ALA A 26 4.73 -14.28 -9.88
C ALA A 26 4.34 -15.71 -9.48
N GLY A 27 4.79 -16.18 -8.32
CA GLY A 27 4.37 -17.46 -7.74
C GLY A 27 3.10 -17.30 -6.91
N ARG A 28 2.21 -18.31 -6.98
CA ARG A 28 1.02 -18.43 -6.13
C ARG A 28 0.88 -19.87 -5.66
N TRP A 29 0.41 -20.07 -4.42
CA TRP A 29 0.13 -21.41 -3.93
C TRP A 29 -1.00 -22.07 -4.74
N PRO A 30 -0.96 -23.39 -5.01
CA PRO A 30 -1.95 -24.07 -5.83
C PRO A 30 -3.27 -24.34 -5.08
N SER A 31 -3.90 -23.31 -4.53
CA SER A 31 -5.23 -23.38 -3.89
C SER A 31 -6.37 -23.12 -4.88
N ASP A 32 -7.58 -23.57 -4.53
CA ASP A 32 -8.80 -23.32 -5.31
C ASP A 32 -9.29 -21.87 -5.16
N GLY A 33 -9.29 -21.32 -3.95
CA GLY A 33 -9.71 -19.93 -3.67
C GLY A 33 -8.61 -18.89 -3.87
N VAL A 34 -8.97 -17.67 -4.24
CA VAL A 34 -8.05 -16.52 -4.41
C VAL A 34 -7.93 -15.71 -3.13
N LEU A 35 -6.81 -15.00 -2.95
CA LEU A 35 -6.65 -14.08 -1.83
C LEU A 35 -7.58 -12.88 -2.00
N VAL A 36 -8.26 -12.52 -0.93
CA VAL A 36 -9.03 -11.27 -0.89
C VAL A 36 -8.09 -10.07 -0.78
N ARG A 37 -8.62 -8.85 -0.96
CA ARG A 37 -7.85 -7.61 -1.02
C ARG A 37 -6.84 -7.45 0.12
N SER A 38 -7.26 -7.61 1.38
CA SER A 38 -6.37 -7.42 2.56
C SER A 38 -5.24 -8.47 2.64
N GLU A 39 -5.52 -9.71 2.26
CA GLU A 39 -4.54 -10.80 2.23
C GLU A 39 -3.52 -10.61 1.11
N GLN A 40 -3.99 -10.26 -0.10
CA GLN A 40 -3.09 -10.00 -1.23
C GLN A 40 -2.20 -8.77 -0.96
N PHE A 41 -2.75 -7.74 -0.31
CA PHE A 41 -1.99 -6.58 0.14
C PHE A 41 -0.90 -7.00 1.14
N ALA A 42 -1.24 -7.80 2.16
CA ALA A 42 -0.27 -8.28 3.14
C ALA A 42 0.88 -9.09 2.50
N VAL A 43 0.57 -9.96 1.53
CA VAL A 43 1.60 -10.70 0.76
C VAL A 43 2.50 -9.74 -0.04
N ASN A 44 1.89 -8.79 -0.75
CA ASN A 44 2.62 -7.85 -1.60
C ASN A 44 3.56 -6.96 -0.78
N GLU A 45 3.06 -6.38 0.32
CA GLU A 45 3.85 -5.51 1.18
C GLU A 45 4.92 -6.28 1.96
N ALA A 46 4.63 -7.50 2.44
CA ALA A 46 5.65 -8.32 3.08
C ALA A 46 6.82 -8.63 2.14
N ILE A 47 6.56 -8.93 0.85
CA ILE A 47 7.61 -9.16 -0.14
C ILE A 47 8.36 -7.86 -0.49
N ALA A 48 7.64 -6.74 -0.60
CA ALA A 48 8.22 -5.45 -0.98
C ALA A 48 9.06 -4.81 0.12
N GLU A 49 8.57 -4.77 1.37
CA GLU A 49 9.25 -4.14 2.50
C GLU A 49 10.43 -4.96 3.02
N LEU A 50 10.33 -6.30 3.00
CA LEU A 50 11.36 -7.19 3.53
C LEU A 50 12.52 -7.46 2.55
N GLY A 51 12.62 -6.74 1.42
CA GLY A 51 13.61 -6.98 0.37
C GLY A 51 15.03 -7.19 0.93
N ASP A 52 15.53 -6.24 1.72
CA ASP A 52 16.88 -6.26 2.32
C ASP A 52 16.91 -6.84 3.75
N GLY A 53 15.76 -7.20 4.32
CA GLY A 53 15.61 -7.68 5.69
C GLY A 53 14.55 -6.91 6.48
N GLY A 54 14.23 -7.40 7.68
CA GLY A 54 13.33 -6.69 8.61
C GLY A 54 12.21 -7.55 9.18
N LEU A 55 11.21 -6.87 9.75
CA LEU A 55 10.03 -7.47 10.38
C LEU A 55 8.76 -6.84 9.81
N PHE A 56 7.83 -7.69 9.36
CA PHE A 56 6.48 -7.31 8.95
C PHE A 56 5.47 -7.97 9.89
N ALA A 57 4.34 -7.31 10.12
CA ALA A 57 3.33 -7.72 11.09
C ALA A 57 1.95 -7.70 10.43
N VAL A 58 1.26 -8.82 10.57
CA VAL A 58 -0.10 -9.05 10.10
C VAL A 58 -0.99 -9.18 11.33
N HIS A 59 -1.97 -8.29 11.44
CA HIS A 59 -3.02 -8.44 12.44
C HIS A 59 -4.03 -9.46 11.90
N ALA A 60 -4.07 -10.63 12.54
CA ALA A 60 -4.75 -11.81 12.03
C ALA A 60 -5.81 -12.35 13.02
N PRO A 61 -7.03 -11.76 13.02
CA PRO A 61 -8.16 -12.25 13.79
C PRO A 61 -8.50 -13.73 13.47
N PRO A 62 -9.01 -14.53 14.43
CA PRO A 62 -9.40 -15.91 14.19
C PRO A 62 -10.39 -16.06 13.02
N GLY A 63 -10.08 -16.99 12.12
CA GLY A 63 -10.88 -17.30 10.92
C GLY A 63 -10.52 -16.47 9.67
N THR A 64 -9.49 -15.61 9.75
CA THR A 64 -8.90 -14.92 8.59
C THR A 64 -7.85 -15.81 7.89
N GLY A 65 -7.53 -15.54 6.61
CA GLY A 65 -6.70 -16.41 5.78
C GLY A 65 -5.19 -16.33 6.00
N VAL A 66 -4.70 -16.51 7.23
CA VAL A 66 -3.26 -16.53 7.54
C VAL A 66 -2.54 -17.67 6.80
N SER A 67 -3.17 -18.83 6.72
CA SER A 67 -2.57 -19.98 6.03
C SER A 67 -2.41 -19.68 4.55
N GLU A 68 -3.39 -19.01 3.95
CA GLU A 68 -3.43 -18.58 2.56
C GLU A 68 -2.33 -17.54 2.28
N VAL A 69 -2.18 -16.52 3.14
CA VAL A 69 -1.07 -15.55 3.08
C VAL A 69 0.28 -16.25 3.14
N TYR A 70 0.49 -17.17 4.10
CA TYR A 70 1.75 -17.91 4.23
C TYR A 70 2.01 -18.84 3.05
N GLY A 71 0.98 -19.47 2.50
CA GLY A 71 1.08 -20.27 1.28
C GLY A 71 1.60 -19.45 0.11
N ASP A 72 1.05 -18.26 -0.11
CA ASP A 72 1.46 -17.37 -1.20
C ASP A 72 2.86 -16.78 -0.98
N LEU A 73 3.24 -16.46 0.27
CA LEU A 73 4.63 -16.09 0.60
C LEU A 73 5.61 -17.23 0.29
N VAL A 74 5.29 -18.47 0.69
CA VAL A 74 6.11 -19.65 0.37
C VAL A 74 6.22 -19.82 -1.14
N ALA A 75 5.11 -19.70 -1.88
CA ALA A 75 5.12 -19.81 -3.32
C ALA A 75 5.98 -18.71 -3.98
N ALA A 76 5.90 -17.47 -3.49
CA ALA A 76 6.71 -16.35 -3.95
C ALA A 76 8.21 -16.61 -3.73
N ILE A 77 8.61 -16.97 -2.51
CA ILE A 77 10.00 -17.20 -2.12
C ILE A 77 10.62 -18.37 -2.90
N VAL A 78 9.90 -19.49 -3.02
CA VAL A 78 10.36 -20.66 -3.79
C VAL A 78 10.47 -20.34 -5.29
N THR A 79 9.53 -19.57 -5.82
CA THR A 79 9.56 -19.16 -7.23
C THR A 79 10.75 -18.25 -7.51
N GLU A 80 11.06 -17.30 -6.62
CA GLU A 80 12.23 -16.44 -6.73
C GLU A 80 13.54 -17.25 -6.66
N ARG A 81 13.64 -18.22 -5.74
CA ARG A 81 14.79 -19.14 -5.72
C ARG A 81 14.93 -19.92 -7.02
N ALA A 82 13.82 -20.36 -7.63
CA ALA A 82 13.87 -21.02 -8.93
C ALA A 82 14.38 -20.10 -10.05
N ARG A 83 14.17 -18.78 -9.97
CA ARG A 83 14.80 -17.83 -10.90
C ARG A 83 16.31 -17.87 -10.79
N ARG A 84 16.85 -17.90 -9.57
CA ARG A 84 18.31 -18.02 -9.32
C ARG A 84 18.86 -19.36 -9.79
N ILE A 85 18.13 -20.46 -9.55
CA ILE A 85 18.46 -21.77 -10.09
C ILE A 85 18.52 -21.74 -11.62
N ALA A 86 17.57 -21.06 -12.27
CA ALA A 86 17.50 -20.95 -13.72
C ALA A 86 18.63 -20.09 -14.33
N GLU A 87 19.37 -19.32 -13.54
CA GLU A 87 20.55 -18.54 -13.97
C GLU A 87 21.83 -19.38 -13.98
N LEU A 88 21.84 -20.55 -13.34
CA LEU A 88 23.01 -21.43 -13.30
C LEU A 88 23.32 -22.00 -14.70
N PRO A 89 24.61 -22.05 -15.10
CA PRO A 89 25.00 -22.64 -16.38
C PRO A 89 24.70 -24.14 -16.43
N ASP A 90 24.87 -24.85 -15.32
CA ASP A 90 24.59 -26.26 -15.16
C ASP A 90 24.34 -26.61 -13.67
N PRO A 91 23.76 -27.79 -13.36
CA PRO A 91 23.50 -28.21 -11.97
C PRO A 91 24.76 -28.36 -11.10
N GLY A 92 25.93 -28.51 -11.72
CA GLY A 92 27.25 -28.52 -11.08
C GLY A 92 27.52 -27.24 -10.30
N ALA A 93 27.16 -26.10 -10.90
CA ALA A 93 27.40 -24.75 -10.37
C ALA A 93 26.54 -24.38 -9.15
N ALA A 94 25.58 -25.21 -8.74
CA ALA A 94 24.76 -24.95 -7.56
C ALA A 94 25.50 -25.12 -6.23
N PHE A 95 26.68 -25.73 -6.23
CA PHE A 95 27.43 -26.10 -5.03
C PHE A 95 28.89 -25.68 -5.15
N GLY A 96 29.45 -25.20 -4.03
CA GLY A 96 30.84 -24.78 -3.90
C GLY A 96 31.78 -25.89 -3.45
N GLU A 97 32.76 -25.53 -2.62
CA GLU A 97 33.79 -26.45 -2.13
C GLU A 97 33.27 -27.39 -1.00
N PRO A 98 33.80 -28.62 -0.89
CA PRO A 98 33.46 -29.54 0.19
C PRO A 98 34.02 -29.10 1.56
N LEU A 99 33.20 -29.25 2.59
CA LEU A 99 33.51 -28.98 3.99
C LEU A 99 33.53 -30.29 4.78
N ALA A 100 34.56 -30.51 5.59
CA ALA A 100 34.64 -31.68 6.47
C ALA A 100 33.83 -31.43 7.76
N TRP A 101 32.98 -32.39 8.14
CA TRP A 101 32.20 -32.32 9.38
C TRP A 101 32.09 -33.70 10.02
N GLY A 102 32.96 -33.98 11.00
CA GLY A 102 33.07 -35.31 11.60
C GLY A 102 33.46 -36.36 10.55
N SER A 103 32.65 -37.41 10.43
CA SER A 103 32.79 -38.43 9.37
C SER A 103 32.14 -38.06 8.03
N HIS A 104 31.51 -36.90 7.94
CA HIS A 104 30.79 -36.45 6.75
C HIS A 104 31.60 -35.43 5.95
N ILE A 105 31.27 -35.36 4.66
CA ILE A 105 31.69 -34.29 3.77
C ILE A 105 30.40 -33.61 3.30
N VAL A 106 30.27 -32.32 3.59
CA VAL A 106 29.10 -31.50 3.23
C VAL A 106 29.54 -30.49 2.18
N VAL A 107 28.79 -30.33 1.09
CA VAL A 107 29.11 -29.33 0.06
C VAL A 107 28.13 -28.17 0.17
N ALA A 108 28.62 -26.96 0.39
CA ALA A 108 27.76 -25.78 0.56
C ALA A 108 27.06 -25.39 -0.74
N PRO A 109 25.74 -25.07 -0.72
CA PRO A 109 25.10 -24.37 -1.82
C PRO A 109 25.78 -23.01 -2.07
N VAL A 110 25.75 -22.54 -3.32
CA VAL A 110 26.29 -21.21 -3.65
C VAL A 110 25.45 -20.08 -3.04
N PRO A 111 26.04 -18.91 -2.74
CA PRO A 111 25.36 -17.80 -2.07
C PRO A 111 24.09 -17.30 -2.77
N GLU A 112 23.96 -17.50 -4.07
CA GLU A 112 22.80 -17.11 -4.87
C GLU A 112 21.55 -17.96 -4.60
N LEU A 113 21.72 -19.15 -4.02
CA LEU A 113 20.62 -20.09 -3.74
C LEU A 113 20.17 -20.10 -2.27
N VAL A 114 20.85 -19.33 -1.41
CA VAL A 114 20.58 -19.24 0.04
C VAL A 114 19.83 -17.95 0.38
N GLY A 115 19.25 -17.88 1.58
CA GLY A 115 18.42 -16.74 2.01
C GLY A 115 16.95 -16.86 1.61
N SER A 116 16.53 -18.03 1.12
CA SER A 116 15.15 -18.42 0.84
C SER A 116 14.65 -19.53 1.77
N GLU A 117 15.42 -19.89 2.80
CA GLU A 117 15.04 -20.87 3.81
C GLU A 117 13.85 -20.34 4.60
N ILE A 118 12.80 -21.14 4.78
CA ILE A 118 11.58 -20.72 5.46
C ILE A 118 11.36 -21.55 6.71
N VAL A 119 11.30 -20.90 7.86
CA VAL A 119 10.89 -21.52 9.12
C VAL A 119 9.53 -20.99 9.50
N LEU A 120 8.53 -21.88 9.55
CA LEU A 120 7.20 -21.61 10.06
C LEU A 120 7.14 -21.99 11.54
N ALA A 121 7.20 -20.98 12.40
CA ALA A 121 7.16 -21.13 13.84
C ALA A 121 5.74 -20.87 14.37
N SER A 122 5.27 -21.72 15.27
CA SER A 122 3.98 -21.52 15.96
C SER A 122 4.04 -22.04 17.39
N PRO A 123 3.20 -21.57 18.32
CA PRO A 123 3.16 -22.08 19.69
C PRO A 123 2.87 -23.59 19.72
N GLU A 124 3.54 -24.32 20.62
CA GLU A 124 3.44 -25.78 20.73
C GLU A 124 2.02 -26.29 21.04
N ARG A 125 1.20 -25.49 21.74
CA ARG A 125 -0.15 -25.88 22.17
C ARG A 125 -1.23 -24.93 21.67
N ALA A 126 -1.96 -25.39 20.67
CA ALA A 126 -3.31 -24.97 20.36
C ALA A 126 -4.30 -25.66 21.33
N THR A 127 -4.54 -25.12 22.53
CA THR A 127 -5.62 -25.66 23.36
C THR A 127 -6.97 -25.25 22.78
N GLY A 128 -7.70 -26.20 22.18
CA GLY A 128 -9.07 -26.05 21.70
C GLY A 128 -9.26 -26.28 20.19
N VAL A 129 -10.41 -26.83 19.79
CA VAL A 129 -10.77 -27.15 18.39
C VAL A 129 -10.78 -25.92 17.48
N LEU A 130 -10.98 -24.73 18.05
CA LEU A 130 -11.06 -23.44 17.34
C LEU A 130 -9.70 -22.74 17.13
N ARG A 131 -8.59 -23.27 17.65
CA ARG A 131 -7.31 -22.54 17.75
C ARG A 131 -6.11 -23.31 17.17
N GLN A 132 -6.30 -24.11 16.12
CA GLN A 132 -5.19 -24.82 15.46
C GLN A 132 -4.17 -23.82 14.90
N SER A 133 -2.87 -24.07 15.12
CA SER A 133 -1.81 -23.25 14.52
C SER A 133 -1.90 -23.32 12.99
N PRO A 134 -1.83 -22.18 12.27
CA PRO A 134 -1.94 -22.17 10.81
C PRO A 134 -0.80 -22.99 10.21
N GLY A 135 -1.17 -23.97 9.38
CA GLY A 135 -0.23 -24.70 8.52
C GLY A 135 -0.13 -24.03 7.15
N LEU A 136 0.38 -24.79 6.18
CA LEU A 136 0.27 -24.40 4.78
C LEU A 136 -1.13 -24.76 4.25
N PRO A 137 -1.69 -24.00 3.29
CA PRO A 137 -3.02 -24.26 2.77
C PRO A 137 -3.03 -25.56 1.95
N PRO A 138 -4.18 -26.25 1.89
CA PRO A 138 -4.29 -27.50 1.14
C PRO A 138 -4.11 -27.28 -0.38
N LEU A 139 -3.78 -28.36 -1.09
CA LEU A 139 -3.77 -28.37 -2.55
C LEU A 139 -5.20 -28.32 -3.08
N GLY A 140 -5.47 -27.35 -3.97
CA GLY A 140 -6.74 -27.21 -4.67
C GLY A 140 -7.05 -28.42 -5.55
N ALA A 141 -8.32 -28.79 -5.63
CA ALA A 141 -8.79 -29.97 -6.34
C ALA A 141 -8.37 -29.96 -7.82
N ARG A 142 -8.43 -28.80 -8.48
CA ARG A 142 -8.07 -28.64 -9.89
C ARG A 142 -6.58 -28.86 -10.19
N TRP A 143 -5.71 -28.71 -9.19
CA TRP A 143 -4.26 -28.82 -9.34
C TRP A 143 -3.72 -30.22 -9.05
N ARG A 144 -4.54 -31.14 -8.54
CA ARG A 144 -4.12 -32.50 -8.14
C ARG A 144 -3.44 -33.27 -9.28
N ASP A 145 -4.03 -33.28 -10.46
CA ASP A 145 -3.48 -33.99 -11.61
C ASP A 145 -2.14 -33.39 -12.06
N ARG A 146 -2.01 -32.06 -12.00
CA ARG A 146 -0.77 -31.38 -12.37
C ARG A 146 0.32 -31.64 -11.33
N ALA A 147 0.01 -31.54 -10.05
CA ALA A 147 0.93 -31.86 -8.96
C ALA A 147 1.39 -33.32 -9.00
N ALA A 148 0.48 -34.26 -9.27
CA ALA A 148 0.79 -35.68 -9.42
C ALA A 148 1.75 -35.97 -10.60
N ARG A 149 1.67 -35.19 -11.69
CA ARG A 149 2.61 -35.31 -12.81
C ARG A 149 4.03 -34.84 -12.47
N VAL A 150 4.15 -33.78 -11.67
CA VAL A 150 5.46 -33.29 -11.21
C VAL A 150 6.06 -34.25 -10.19
N ASP A 151 5.23 -34.80 -9.30
CA ASP A 151 5.60 -35.71 -8.23
C ASP A 151 6.81 -35.18 -7.44
N TYR A 152 6.65 -34.03 -6.80
CA TYR A 152 7.72 -33.43 -5.99
C TYR A 152 7.89 -34.23 -4.69
N PHE A 153 8.48 -35.42 -4.82
CA PHE A 153 8.71 -36.41 -3.76
C PHE A 153 7.46 -36.71 -2.93
N ALA A 154 6.33 -37.01 -3.58
CA ALA A 154 5.06 -37.18 -2.88
C ALA A 154 5.07 -38.41 -1.93
N SER A 155 5.81 -39.48 -2.27
CA SER A 155 5.95 -40.65 -1.41
C SER A 155 6.69 -40.32 -0.11
N THR A 156 7.81 -39.59 -0.18
CA THR A 156 8.58 -39.19 1.00
C THR A 156 7.82 -38.17 1.83
N ALA A 157 7.05 -37.29 1.18
CA ALA A 157 6.20 -36.31 1.85
C ALA A 157 5.18 -36.99 2.77
N ARG A 158 4.59 -38.11 2.31
CA ARG A 158 3.66 -38.87 3.15
C ARG A 158 4.32 -39.56 4.34
N LEU A 159 5.61 -39.88 4.28
CA LEU A 159 6.37 -40.39 5.43
C LEU A 159 6.66 -39.29 6.47
N SER A 160 6.79 -38.03 6.03
CA SER A 160 6.94 -36.87 6.91
C SER A 160 5.61 -36.45 7.56
N ASP A 161 4.63 -36.12 6.71
CA ASP A 161 3.43 -35.35 7.07
C ASP A 161 2.12 -36.15 7.00
N GLY A 162 2.19 -37.42 6.59
CA GLY A 162 1.04 -38.33 6.56
C GLY A 162 0.25 -38.34 5.26
N VAL A 163 -0.91 -38.98 5.26
CA VAL A 163 -1.71 -39.32 4.06
C VAL A 163 -2.13 -38.10 3.22
N GLY A 164 -2.20 -36.90 3.80
CA GLY A 164 -2.59 -35.67 3.12
C GLY A 164 -1.48 -34.94 2.33
N ALA A 165 -0.22 -35.37 2.47
CA ALA A 165 0.90 -34.69 1.82
C ALA A 165 0.94 -34.98 0.30
N TRP A 166 0.96 -33.92 -0.50
CA TRP A 166 0.98 -34.00 -1.97
C TRP A 166 2.37 -33.77 -2.58
N ALA A 167 3.25 -33.11 -1.84
CA ALA A 167 4.65 -32.83 -2.21
C ALA A 167 5.48 -32.59 -0.95
N MET A 168 6.79 -32.80 -1.04
CA MET A 168 7.74 -32.57 0.07
C MET A 168 8.04 -31.08 0.25
N LEU A 169 7.02 -30.28 0.55
CA LEU A 169 7.15 -28.83 0.71
C LEU A 169 7.42 -28.38 2.15
N ALA A 170 6.96 -29.17 3.12
CA ALA A 170 7.13 -28.92 4.53
C ALA A 170 7.62 -30.16 5.27
N ALA A 171 8.40 -29.95 6.33
CA ALA A 171 8.73 -30.96 7.32
C ALA A 171 8.43 -30.44 8.72
N ARG A 172 7.95 -31.30 9.61
CA ARG A 172 7.70 -30.97 11.03
C ARG A 172 8.81 -31.50 11.91
N LEU A 173 9.48 -30.59 12.61
CA LEU A 173 10.45 -30.88 13.67
C LEU A 173 9.99 -30.23 14.98
N ALA A 174 10.45 -30.75 16.10
CA ALA A 174 10.13 -30.24 17.43
C ALA A 174 11.24 -30.61 18.41
N ASP A 175 10.90 -31.39 19.44
CA ASP A 175 11.84 -31.90 20.44
C ASP A 175 12.68 -33.08 19.91
N GLN A 176 13.69 -33.48 20.68
CA GLN A 176 14.62 -34.53 20.28
C GLN A 176 13.93 -35.87 19.91
N PRO A 177 12.92 -36.36 20.67
CA PRO A 177 12.14 -37.52 20.27
C PRO A 177 11.43 -37.36 18.92
N ALA A 178 10.76 -36.22 18.69
CA ALA A 178 10.09 -35.95 17.42
C ALA A 178 11.08 -35.88 16.25
N ASN A 179 12.23 -35.24 16.45
CA ASN A 179 13.28 -35.10 15.44
C ASN A 179 13.88 -36.45 15.05
N ARG A 180 14.14 -37.33 16.04
CA ARG A 180 14.56 -38.71 15.77
C ARG A 180 13.48 -39.49 15.04
N GLY A 181 12.21 -39.36 15.46
CA GLY A 181 11.08 -40.00 14.77
C GLY A 181 10.91 -39.53 13.33
N PHE A 182 11.19 -38.26 13.04
CA PHE A 182 11.25 -37.73 11.68
C PHE A 182 12.39 -38.37 10.87
N ALA A 183 13.61 -38.40 11.41
CA ALA A 183 14.76 -39.01 10.73
C ALA A 183 14.52 -40.50 10.44
N GLU A 184 14.03 -41.28 11.40
CA GLU A 184 13.69 -42.70 11.23
C GLU A 184 12.67 -42.91 10.09
N ARG A 185 11.60 -42.11 10.05
CA ARG A 185 10.53 -42.26 9.04
C ARG A 185 10.93 -41.72 7.68
N TRP A 186 11.34 -40.46 7.60
CA TRP A 186 11.59 -39.76 6.33
C TRP A 186 12.90 -40.18 5.67
N TRP A 187 13.97 -40.35 6.45
CA TRP A 187 15.28 -40.69 5.92
C TRP A 187 15.48 -42.20 5.78
N HIS A 188 15.21 -42.98 6.84
CA HIS A 188 15.45 -44.42 6.85
C HIS A 188 14.25 -45.26 6.37
N GLY A 189 13.04 -44.72 6.36
CA GLY A 189 11.83 -45.47 6.02
C GLY A 189 11.38 -46.44 7.12
N THR A 190 11.88 -46.27 8.34
CA THR A 190 11.56 -47.12 9.49
C THR A 190 10.27 -46.65 10.14
N MET A 191 9.24 -47.49 10.06
CA MET A 191 7.92 -47.22 10.62
C MET A 191 7.73 -48.05 11.90
N ARG A 192 7.44 -47.41 13.02
CA ARG A 192 7.14 -48.11 14.28
C ARG A 192 5.65 -48.43 14.34
N GLY A 193 5.27 -49.50 15.04
CA GLY A 193 3.89 -50.03 15.02
C GLY A 193 2.78 -49.07 15.48
N THR A 194 3.13 -47.91 16.04
CA THR A 194 2.20 -46.82 16.42
C THR A 194 1.93 -45.80 15.29
N ASP A 195 2.62 -45.89 14.16
CA ASP A 195 2.60 -44.89 13.08
C ASP A 195 1.46 -45.12 12.07
N VAL A 196 0.24 -45.37 12.57
CA VAL A 196 -0.94 -45.71 11.74
C VAL A 196 -1.33 -44.59 10.76
N LEU A 197 -0.90 -43.35 11.02
CA LEU A 197 -1.19 -42.16 10.21
C LEU A 197 -0.25 -41.96 9.01
N PHE A 198 0.81 -42.75 8.90
CA PHE A 198 1.84 -42.61 7.87
C PHE A 198 1.82 -43.86 6.97
N PRO A 199 1.57 -43.72 5.66
CA PRO A 199 1.56 -44.86 4.75
C PRO A 199 2.99 -45.32 4.44
N ALA A 200 3.17 -46.61 4.15
CA ALA A 200 4.44 -47.12 3.65
C ALA A 200 4.80 -46.44 2.31
N GLY A 201 6.07 -46.08 2.14
CA GLY A 201 6.57 -45.36 0.96
C GLY A 201 8.08 -45.47 0.81
N GLU A 202 8.60 -44.94 -0.29
CA GLU A 202 10.05 -44.79 -0.50
C GLU A 202 10.58 -43.67 0.41
N SER A 203 11.64 -43.95 1.18
CA SER A 203 12.33 -42.95 2.01
C SER A 203 13.17 -41.99 1.16
N MET A 204 13.50 -40.80 1.68
CA MET A 204 14.28 -39.82 0.92
C MET A 204 15.67 -40.35 0.58
N ALA A 205 16.33 -41.08 1.48
CA ALA A 205 17.62 -41.70 1.19
C ALA A 205 17.52 -42.74 0.05
N ALA A 206 16.45 -43.55 0.03
CA ALA A 206 16.22 -44.51 -1.03
C ALA A 206 15.94 -43.81 -2.39
N ALA A 207 15.12 -42.76 -2.37
CA ALA A 207 14.82 -41.95 -3.55
C ALA A 207 16.09 -41.33 -4.14
N LEU A 208 16.93 -40.68 -3.32
CA LEU A 208 18.18 -40.06 -3.78
C LEU A 208 19.16 -41.10 -4.34
N ARG A 209 19.31 -42.27 -3.69
CA ARG A 209 20.14 -43.36 -4.20
C ARG A 209 19.69 -43.88 -5.55
N ARG A 210 18.37 -43.99 -5.76
CA ARG A 210 17.79 -44.39 -7.05
C ARG A 210 18.03 -43.34 -8.13
N LEU A 211 18.03 -42.07 -7.76
CA LEU A 211 18.21 -40.94 -8.68
C LEU A 211 19.67 -40.68 -9.06
N LYS A 212 20.65 -41.17 -8.28
CA LYS A 212 22.08 -41.06 -8.59
C LYS A 212 22.38 -41.53 -10.03
N GLY A 213 23.11 -40.70 -10.77
CA GLY A 213 23.48 -40.96 -12.16
C GLY A 213 22.36 -40.73 -13.19
N THR A 214 21.17 -40.27 -12.78
CA THR A 214 20.11 -39.89 -13.72
C THR A 214 20.52 -38.65 -14.49
N THR A 215 20.54 -38.74 -15.82
CA THR A 215 20.86 -37.60 -16.68
C THR A 215 19.62 -36.74 -16.90
N ILE A 216 19.74 -35.44 -16.66
CA ILE A 216 18.69 -34.44 -16.93
C ILE A 216 19.13 -33.54 -18.06
N TYR A 217 18.22 -33.26 -18.99
CA TYR A 217 18.43 -32.23 -20.00
C TYR A 217 18.15 -30.85 -19.41
N TRP A 218 19.14 -30.30 -18.70
CA TRP A 218 19.06 -29.04 -17.96
C TRP A 218 18.48 -27.86 -18.76
N PRO A 219 18.92 -27.61 -20.02
CA PRO A 219 18.40 -26.48 -20.80
C PRO A 219 16.88 -26.53 -20.99
N ALA A 220 16.27 -27.71 -21.20
CA ALA A 220 14.83 -27.81 -21.34
C ALA A 220 14.07 -27.55 -20.04
N CYS A 221 14.61 -27.97 -18.88
CA CYS A 221 14.01 -27.67 -17.59
C CYS A 221 13.99 -26.15 -17.33
N VAL A 222 15.11 -25.48 -17.64
CA VAL A 222 15.24 -24.01 -17.53
C VAL A 222 14.32 -23.29 -18.52
N GLU A 223 14.25 -23.73 -19.77
CA GLU A 223 13.38 -23.14 -20.80
C GLU A 223 11.90 -23.28 -20.43
N TRP A 224 11.49 -24.45 -19.92
CA TRP A 224 10.14 -24.70 -19.44
C TRP A 224 9.74 -23.74 -18.30
N PHE A 225 10.61 -23.60 -17.29
CA PHE A 225 10.39 -22.67 -16.19
C PHE A 225 10.30 -21.22 -16.68
N ARG A 226 11.27 -20.77 -17.51
CA ARG A 226 11.30 -19.39 -18.05
C ARG A 226 10.08 -19.08 -18.91
N SER A 227 9.59 -20.04 -19.71
CA SER A 227 8.39 -19.88 -20.53
C SER A 227 7.14 -19.65 -19.66
N THR A 228 7.01 -20.45 -18.59
CA THR A 228 5.88 -20.36 -17.66
C THR A 228 5.93 -19.06 -16.85
N MET A 229 7.11 -18.67 -16.37
CA MET A 229 7.33 -17.37 -15.71
C MET A 229 6.99 -16.20 -16.64
N GLY A 230 7.48 -16.24 -17.89
CA GLY A 230 7.21 -15.19 -18.86
C GLY A 230 5.71 -15.05 -19.19
N LYS A 231 4.91 -16.12 -19.08
CA LYS A 231 3.44 -16.04 -19.20
C LYS A 231 2.84 -15.23 -18.05
N ALA A 232 3.20 -15.54 -16.81
CA ALA A 232 2.72 -14.80 -15.64
C ALA A 232 3.11 -13.30 -15.72
N GLU A 233 4.35 -13.00 -16.11
CA GLU A 233 4.86 -11.61 -16.21
C GLU A 233 4.18 -10.80 -17.32
N ARG A 234 3.94 -11.41 -18.48
CA ARG A 234 3.18 -10.75 -19.56
C ARG A 234 1.76 -10.41 -19.11
N LEU A 235 1.08 -11.36 -18.45
CA LEU A 235 -0.27 -11.13 -17.92
C LEU A 235 -0.30 -10.07 -16.82
N ALA A 236 0.72 -10.02 -15.96
CA ALA A 236 0.89 -8.96 -14.97
C ALA A 236 1.08 -7.59 -15.65
N THR A 237 1.89 -7.53 -16.71
CA THR A 237 2.14 -6.30 -17.48
C THR A 237 0.88 -5.78 -18.17
N GLU A 238 0.07 -6.66 -18.77
CA GLU A 238 -1.24 -6.29 -19.35
C GLU A 238 -2.16 -5.62 -18.31
N ARG A 239 -2.25 -6.21 -17.11
CA ARG A 239 -3.09 -5.68 -16.03
C ARG A 239 -2.49 -4.42 -15.42
N MET A 240 -1.17 -4.30 -15.35
CA MET A 240 -0.49 -3.09 -14.87
C MET A 240 -0.78 -1.88 -15.75
N ALA A 241 -0.89 -2.06 -17.08
CA ALA A 241 -1.27 -0.96 -17.96
C ALA A 241 -2.66 -0.41 -17.62
N VAL A 242 -3.62 -1.29 -17.31
CA VAL A 242 -4.96 -0.91 -16.86
C VAL A 242 -4.94 -0.31 -15.45
N ALA A 243 -4.15 -0.86 -14.53
CA ALA A 243 -3.97 -0.29 -13.19
C ALA A 243 -3.44 1.15 -13.27
N THR A 244 -2.46 1.40 -14.15
CA THR A 244 -1.92 2.75 -14.40
C THR A 244 -2.99 3.67 -14.99
N ALA A 245 -3.81 3.17 -15.93
CA ALA A 245 -4.94 3.93 -16.48
C ALA A 245 -6.00 4.27 -15.42
N LEU A 246 -6.32 3.35 -14.50
CA LEU A 246 -7.21 3.59 -13.37
C LEU A 246 -6.68 4.69 -12.45
N THR A 247 -5.40 4.63 -12.06
CA THR A 247 -4.78 5.67 -11.23
C THR A 247 -4.81 7.02 -11.94
N ARG A 248 -4.52 7.05 -13.26
CA ARG A 248 -4.58 8.28 -14.05
C ARG A 248 -5.99 8.84 -14.15
N LEU A 249 -6.99 7.98 -14.37
CA LEU A 249 -8.40 8.37 -14.41
C LEU A 249 -8.81 9.03 -13.09
N SER A 250 -8.47 8.41 -11.96
CA SER A 250 -8.74 8.95 -10.62
C SER A 250 -8.15 10.35 -10.41
N GLN A 251 -6.92 10.59 -10.88
CA GLN A 251 -6.27 11.90 -10.79
C GLN A 251 -6.94 12.94 -11.70
N LEU A 252 -7.35 12.51 -12.90
CA LEU A 252 -8.04 13.39 -13.85
C LEU A 252 -9.45 13.75 -13.39
N GLU A 253 -10.18 12.82 -12.76
CA GLU A 253 -11.49 13.08 -12.13
C GLU A 253 -11.36 14.19 -11.08
N GLN A 254 -10.43 14.05 -10.14
CA GLN A 254 -10.16 15.08 -9.13
C GLN A 254 -9.77 16.42 -9.76
N ALA A 255 -8.87 16.42 -10.74
CA ALA A 255 -8.47 17.64 -11.44
C ALA A 255 -9.64 18.31 -12.19
N CYS A 256 -10.56 17.51 -12.73
CA CYS A 256 -11.76 17.97 -13.43
C CYS A 256 -12.76 18.60 -12.46
N GLU A 257 -12.96 18.00 -11.28
CA GLU A 257 -13.79 18.56 -10.21
C GLU A 257 -13.23 19.91 -9.73
N GLU A 258 -11.93 19.98 -9.43
CA GLU A 258 -11.26 21.22 -9.03
C GLU A 258 -11.36 22.30 -10.13
N ALA A 259 -11.16 21.93 -11.39
CA ALA A 259 -11.31 22.85 -12.52
C ALA A 259 -12.77 23.31 -12.69
N SER A 260 -13.74 22.44 -12.47
CA SER A 260 -15.17 22.77 -12.52
C SER A 260 -15.53 23.80 -11.43
N CYS A 261 -15.04 23.63 -10.20
CA CYS A 261 -15.20 24.64 -9.14
C CYS A 261 -14.56 25.99 -9.52
N ARG A 262 -13.41 25.98 -10.22
CA ARG A 262 -12.79 27.23 -10.72
C ARG A 262 -13.64 27.90 -11.80
N VAL A 263 -14.30 27.13 -12.67
CA VAL A 263 -15.24 27.65 -13.67
C VAL A 263 -16.43 28.32 -12.99
N GLU A 264 -17.05 27.66 -12.00
CA GLU A 264 -18.17 28.23 -11.24
C GLU A 264 -17.80 29.55 -10.56
N SER A 265 -16.61 29.60 -9.95
CA SER A 265 -16.09 30.82 -9.33
C SER A 265 -15.85 31.95 -10.34
N ALA A 266 -15.28 31.63 -11.51
CA ALA A 266 -15.04 32.61 -12.58
C ALA A 266 -16.36 33.16 -13.15
N GLN A 267 -17.34 32.30 -13.39
CA GLN A 267 -18.68 32.68 -13.85
C GLN A 267 -19.42 33.56 -12.83
N ALA A 268 -19.29 33.27 -11.53
CA ALA A 268 -19.82 34.12 -10.48
C ALA A 268 -19.17 35.52 -10.49
N GLY A 269 -17.85 35.60 -10.72
CA GLY A 269 -17.11 36.86 -10.85
C GLY A 269 -17.55 37.68 -12.08
N VAL A 270 -17.73 37.02 -13.22
CA VAL A 270 -18.32 37.62 -14.43
C VAL A 270 -19.69 38.22 -14.11
N ALA A 271 -20.58 37.44 -13.49
CA ALA A 271 -21.93 37.89 -13.17
C ALA A 271 -21.95 39.09 -12.20
N ASP A 272 -20.99 39.21 -11.27
CA ASP A 272 -20.84 40.40 -10.42
C ASP A 272 -20.46 41.64 -11.23
N LEU A 273 -19.49 41.52 -12.13
CA LEU A 273 -19.03 42.62 -12.97
C LEU A 273 -20.12 43.08 -13.95
N GLU A 274 -20.84 42.14 -14.56
CA GLU A 274 -21.98 42.44 -15.44
C GLU A 274 -23.10 43.18 -14.71
N LYS A 275 -23.39 42.84 -13.44
CA LYS A 275 -24.37 43.58 -12.62
C LYS A 275 -23.95 45.03 -12.38
N ARG A 276 -22.65 45.31 -12.31
CA ARG A 276 -22.09 46.64 -12.01
C ARG A 276 -21.97 47.52 -13.25
N GLU A 277 -21.88 46.92 -14.44
CA GLU A 277 -21.63 47.61 -15.71
C GLU A 277 -22.75 48.63 -16.08
N PRO A 278 -24.05 48.31 -16.01
CA PRO A 278 -25.12 49.27 -16.30
C PRO A 278 -25.07 50.50 -15.40
N ALA A 279 -24.87 50.31 -14.09
CA ALA A 279 -24.78 51.41 -13.13
C ALA A 279 -23.56 52.31 -13.37
N ALA A 280 -22.46 51.78 -13.92
CA ALA A 280 -21.31 52.59 -14.34
C ALA A 280 -21.61 53.39 -15.62
N ARG A 281 -22.26 52.77 -16.61
CA ARG A 281 -22.69 53.44 -17.85
C ARG A 281 -23.71 54.56 -17.57
N GLU A 282 -24.68 54.31 -16.69
CA GLU A 282 -25.66 55.31 -16.28
C GLU A 282 -24.99 56.52 -15.59
N ARG A 283 -24.01 56.27 -14.70
CA ARG A 283 -23.22 57.34 -14.08
C ARG A 283 -22.45 58.17 -15.11
N ALA A 284 -21.86 57.53 -16.12
CA ALA A 284 -21.17 58.21 -17.20
C ALA A 284 -22.13 59.06 -18.05
N ALA A 285 -23.31 58.53 -18.41
CA ALA A 285 -24.33 59.25 -19.16
C ALA A 285 -24.91 60.44 -18.38
N ALA A 286 -25.17 60.28 -17.08
CA ALA A 286 -25.63 61.36 -16.21
C ALA A 286 -24.58 62.49 -16.10
N ALA A 287 -23.30 62.13 -15.94
CA ALA A 287 -22.21 63.10 -15.90
C ALA A 287 -22.00 63.82 -17.25
N GLU A 288 -22.23 63.14 -18.38
CA GLU A 288 -22.21 63.75 -19.71
C GLU A 288 -23.31 64.80 -19.86
N GLU A 289 -24.52 64.49 -19.41
CA GLU A 289 -25.66 65.41 -19.48
C GLU A 289 -25.46 66.65 -18.57
N GLU A 290 -24.87 66.46 -17.37
CA GLU A 290 -24.44 67.56 -16.50
C GLU A 290 -23.41 68.46 -17.20
N TYR A 291 -22.43 67.87 -17.87
CA TYR A 291 -21.43 68.61 -18.65
C TYR A 291 -22.08 69.39 -19.81
N ARG A 292 -22.98 68.77 -20.59
CA ARG A 292 -23.70 69.46 -21.68
C ARG A 292 -24.54 70.63 -21.16
N THR A 293 -25.22 70.43 -20.03
CA THR A 293 -26.04 71.46 -19.40
C THR A 293 -25.21 72.65 -18.93
N THR A 294 -24.08 72.39 -18.25
CA THR A 294 -23.17 73.45 -17.77
C THR A 294 -22.46 74.17 -18.92
N LEU A 295 -22.11 73.45 -19.99
CA LEU A 295 -21.54 74.02 -21.21
C LEU A 295 -22.54 74.92 -21.94
N ALA A 296 -23.80 74.49 -22.06
CA ALA A 296 -24.88 75.30 -22.63
C ALA A 296 -25.14 76.57 -21.80
N ALA A 297 -25.13 76.46 -20.47
CA ALA A 297 -25.26 77.62 -19.58
C ALA A 297 -24.09 78.61 -19.73
N LEU A 298 -22.85 78.12 -19.87
CA LEU A 298 -21.68 78.94 -20.16
C LEU A 298 -21.81 79.65 -21.52
N GLY A 299 -22.25 78.94 -22.56
CA GLY A 299 -22.50 79.51 -23.89
C GLY A 299 -23.60 80.59 -23.88
N ALA A 300 -24.72 80.34 -23.20
CA ALA A 300 -25.79 81.32 -23.02
C ALA A 300 -25.31 82.55 -22.22
N HIS A 301 -24.49 82.36 -21.18
CA HIS A 301 -23.88 83.44 -20.42
C HIS A 301 -22.90 84.26 -21.29
N ASP A 302 -22.15 83.61 -22.19
CA ASP A 302 -21.25 84.28 -23.14
C ASP A 302 -22.00 85.10 -24.20
N LEU A 303 -23.20 84.68 -24.61
CA LEU A 303 -24.08 85.46 -25.48
C LEU A 303 -24.68 86.69 -24.79
N SER A 304 -24.79 86.68 -23.45
CA SER A 304 -25.23 87.85 -22.66
C SER A 304 -24.10 88.84 -22.35
N ARG A 305 -22.96 88.72 -23.04
CA ARG A 305 -21.80 89.61 -22.91
C ARG A 305 -22.20 91.08 -23.05
N PRO A 306 -21.96 91.93 -22.03
CA PRO A 306 -22.22 93.36 -22.14
C PRO A 306 -21.37 93.95 -23.28
N ALA A 307 -22.00 94.64 -24.24
CA ALA A 307 -21.26 95.33 -25.28
C ALA A 307 -20.31 96.36 -24.66
N MET A 308 -19.01 96.27 -24.94
CA MET A 308 -18.11 97.39 -24.71
C MET A 308 -18.49 98.46 -25.71
N THR A 309 -19.38 99.38 -25.31
CA THR A 309 -19.60 100.59 -26.07
C THR A 309 -18.30 101.37 -26.02
N THR A 310 -17.56 101.37 -27.13
CA THR A 310 -16.56 102.41 -27.42
C THR A 310 -17.21 103.74 -27.12
N VAL A 311 -16.56 104.54 -26.28
CA VAL A 311 -17.03 105.88 -25.90
C VAL A 311 -17.43 106.61 -27.17
N THR A 312 -18.73 106.87 -27.35
CA THR A 312 -19.19 107.68 -28.46
C THR A 312 -18.60 109.09 -28.31
N PRO A 313 -18.27 109.80 -29.41
CA PRO A 313 -17.71 111.15 -29.34
C PRO A 313 -18.56 112.12 -28.47
N GLN A 314 -19.87 111.89 -28.39
CA GLN A 314 -20.81 112.64 -27.56
C GLN A 314 -20.61 112.45 -26.03
N GLY A 315 -20.03 111.33 -25.59
CA GLY A 315 -19.70 111.07 -24.19
C GLY A 315 -18.46 111.83 -23.69
N VAL A 316 -17.55 112.18 -24.59
CA VAL A 316 -16.34 112.98 -24.29
C VAL A 316 -16.71 114.46 -24.08
N GLU A 317 -17.72 114.96 -24.78
CA GLU A 317 -18.26 116.32 -24.64
C GLU A 317 -18.91 116.53 -23.26
N ALA A 318 -19.66 115.53 -22.76
CA ALA A 318 -20.37 115.60 -21.47
C ALA A 318 -19.42 115.61 -20.24
N LEU A 319 -18.22 115.02 -20.37
CA LEU A 319 -17.19 114.95 -19.32
C LEU A 319 -16.50 116.30 -19.02
N ARG A 320 -16.68 117.31 -19.88
CA ARG A 320 -16.12 118.67 -19.67
C ARG A 320 -17.02 119.58 -18.84
N SER A 321 -18.24 119.17 -18.51
CA SER A 321 -19.17 119.95 -17.70
C SER A 321 -19.03 119.65 -16.19
N ARG A 322 -18.93 120.69 -15.35
CA ARG A 322 -18.77 120.60 -13.88
C ARG A 322 -19.94 119.94 -13.12
N GLY A 323 -20.98 119.45 -13.81
CA GLY A 323 -22.12 118.73 -13.21
C GLY A 323 -22.11 117.19 -13.43
N ALA A 324 -21.12 116.64 -14.14
CA ALA A 324 -21.19 115.27 -14.69
C ALA A 324 -20.33 114.21 -13.96
N LEU A 325 -19.65 114.55 -12.86
CA LEU A 325 -18.84 113.59 -12.10
C LEU A 325 -19.69 112.53 -11.38
N SER A 326 -20.90 112.87 -10.92
CA SER A 326 -21.80 111.90 -10.26
C SER A 326 -22.41 110.90 -11.25
N VAL A 327 -22.71 111.31 -12.48
CA VAL A 327 -23.32 110.46 -13.53
C VAL A 327 -22.27 109.62 -14.27
N ALA A 328 -21.07 110.16 -14.50
CA ALA A 328 -19.96 109.40 -15.10
C ALA A 328 -19.33 108.40 -14.12
N VAL A 329 -19.22 108.73 -12.83
CA VAL A 329 -18.78 107.78 -11.80
C VAL A 329 -19.88 106.77 -11.49
N ALA A 330 -21.16 107.14 -11.37
CA ALA A 330 -22.23 106.16 -11.18
C ALA A 330 -22.45 105.26 -12.41
N GLY A 331 -22.29 105.79 -13.63
CA GLY A 331 -22.35 105.03 -14.88
C GLY A 331 -21.12 104.16 -15.12
N GLY A 332 -19.91 104.62 -14.79
CA GLY A 332 -18.67 103.84 -14.84
C GLY A 332 -18.57 102.79 -13.74
N VAL A 333 -19.09 103.07 -12.54
CA VAL A 333 -19.17 102.12 -11.42
C VAL A 333 -20.30 101.10 -11.64
N ARG A 334 -21.45 101.46 -12.24
CA ARG A 334 -22.48 100.47 -12.66
C ARG A 334 -22.01 99.64 -13.86
N ARG A 335 -21.36 100.23 -14.86
CA ARG A 335 -20.78 99.48 -16.00
C ARG A 335 -19.65 98.55 -15.57
N GLY A 336 -18.77 99.03 -14.68
CA GLY A 336 -17.72 98.23 -14.05
C GLY A 336 -18.27 97.16 -13.11
N ARG A 337 -19.35 97.42 -12.38
CA ARG A 337 -20.06 96.40 -11.57
C ARG A 337 -20.75 95.36 -12.45
N ASN A 338 -21.43 95.75 -13.52
CA ASN A 338 -22.09 94.82 -14.45
C ASN A 338 -21.07 93.96 -15.21
N TRP A 339 -19.94 94.53 -15.61
CA TRP A 339 -18.85 93.78 -16.22
C TRP A 339 -18.15 92.86 -15.20
N ARG A 340 -17.93 93.33 -13.96
CA ARG A 340 -17.34 92.52 -12.89
C ARG A 340 -18.25 91.36 -12.48
N SER A 341 -19.56 91.60 -12.30
CA SER A 341 -20.53 90.56 -11.97
C SER A 341 -20.69 89.55 -13.10
N TRP A 342 -20.71 90.00 -14.36
CA TRP A 342 -20.67 89.11 -15.53
C TRP A 342 -19.35 88.32 -15.58
N SER A 343 -18.20 88.95 -15.36
CA SER A 343 -16.91 88.25 -15.36
C SER A 343 -16.76 87.25 -14.21
N LEU A 344 -17.38 87.51 -13.06
CA LEU A 344 -17.43 86.62 -11.90
C LEU A 344 -18.33 85.42 -12.19
N GLY A 345 -19.56 85.66 -12.69
CA GLY A 345 -20.49 84.60 -13.07
C GLY A 345 -19.94 83.72 -14.22
N ARG A 346 -19.24 84.31 -15.18
CA ARG A 346 -18.51 83.57 -16.22
C ARG A 346 -17.39 82.71 -15.64
N ARG A 347 -16.65 83.22 -14.64
CA ARG A 347 -15.58 82.47 -13.97
C ARG A 347 -16.15 81.28 -13.19
N GLU A 348 -17.24 81.49 -12.46
CA GLU A 348 -17.95 80.45 -11.71
C GLU A 348 -18.51 79.35 -12.64
N LEU A 349 -19.22 79.75 -13.71
CA LEU A 349 -19.74 78.81 -14.73
C LEU A 349 -18.61 78.08 -15.45
N ARG A 350 -17.49 78.74 -15.72
CA ARG A 350 -16.30 78.10 -16.30
C ARG A 350 -15.71 77.06 -15.36
N THR A 351 -15.54 77.39 -14.08
CA THR A 351 -15.05 76.41 -13.09
C THR A 351 -16.02 75.24 -12.89
N ALA A 352 -17.34 75.50 -12.95
CA ALA A 352 -18.35 74.45 -12.88
C ALA A 352 -18.32 73.54 -14.12
N CYS A 353 -18.15 74.12 -15.31
CA CYS A 353 -18.01 73.38 -16.57
C CYS A 353 -16.72 72.53 -16.59
N GLU A 354 -15.58 73.10 -16.15
CA GLU A 354 -14.30 72.37 -16.03
C GLU A 354 -14.40 71.22 -15.02
N ALA A 355 -15.10 71.42 -13.89
CA ALA A 355 -15.36 70.37 -12.90
C ALA A 355 -16.30 69.28 -13.43
N ALA A 356 -17.37 69.64 -14.15
CA ALA A 356 -18.29 68.69 -14.78
C ALA A 356 -17.59 67.86 -15.88
N GLU A 357 -16.72 68.49 -16.68
CA GLU A 357 -15.89 67.81 -17.68
C GLU A 357 -14.96 66.77 -17.03
N GLN A 358 -14.34 67.11 -15.90
CA GLN A 358 -13.49 66.19 -15.15
C GLN A 358 -14.28 65.00 -14.58
N ARG A 359 -15.48 65.25 -14.01
CA ARG A 359 -16.36 64.19 -13.51
C ARG A 359 -16.83 63.25 -14.62
N TRP A 360 -17.23 63.79 -15.78
CA TRP A 360 -17.59 63.00 -16.94
C TRP A 360 -16.42 62.14 -17.43
N LYS A 361 -15.22 62.74 -17.60
CA LYS A 361 -14.02 61.98 -18.01
C LYS A 361 -13.65 60.88 -17.00
N ALA A 362 -13.81 61.13 -15.70
CA ALA A 362 -13.57 60.11 -14.68
C ALA A 362 -14.60 58.99 -14.77
N ALA A 363 -15.89 59.31 -14.84
CA ALA A 363 -16.97 58.33 -14.95
C ALA A 363 -16.89 57.50 -16.25
N LEU A 364 -16.47 58.12 -17.36
CA LEU A 364 -16.23 57.43 -18.63
C LEU A 364 -15.07 56.42 -18.51
N ARG A 365 -13.93 56.82 -17.93
CA ARG A 365 -12.81 55.90 -17.69
C ARG A 365 -13.19 54.74 -16.77
N ASP A 366 -13.98 55.01 -15.73
CA ASP A 366 -14.46 53.97 -14.82
C ASP A 366 -15.36 52.96 -15.55
N ALA A 367 -16.24 53.43 -16.44
CA ALA A 367 -17.09 52.57 -17.26
C ALA A 367 -16.29 51.77 -18.29
N GLU A 368 -15.31 52.39 -18.97
CA GLU A 368 -14.39 51.72 -19.90
C GLU A 368 -13.52 50.66 -19.19
N ALA A 369 -12.99 50.98 -18.01
CA ALA A 369 -12.20 50.05 -17.21
C ALA A 369 -13.06 48.86 -16.74
N LEU A 370 -14.31 49.10 -16.34
CA LEU A 370 -15.22 48.03 -15.95
C LEU A 370 -15.59 47.15 -17.14
N HIS A 371 -15.86 47.73 -18.32
CA HIS A 371 -16.11 46.97 -19.55
C HIS A 371 -14.91 46.11 -19.97
N ALA A 372 -13.70 46.66 -19.88
CA ALA A 372 -12.46 45.90 -20.10
C ALA A 372 -12.31 44.76 -19.08
N SER A 373 -12.71 44.99 -17.82
CA SER A 373 -12.67 43.98 -16.76
C SER A 373 -13.67 42.85 -17.00
N VAL A 374 -14.90 43.16 -17.47
CA VAL A 374 -15.89 42.15 -17.90
C VAL A 374 -15.34 41.31 -19.06
N THR A 375 -14.74 41.97 -20.07
CA THR A 375 -14.17 41.28 -21.24
C THR A 375 -13.03 40.35 -20.84
N ALA A 376 -12.14 40.80 -19.95
CA ALA A 376 -11.06 39.98 -19.42
C ALA A 376 -11.59 38.81 -18.56
N ALA A 377 -12.62 39.03 -17.76
CA ALA A 377 -13.25 37.98 -16.95
C ALA A 377 -13.97 36.92 -17.81
N HIS A 378 -14.59 37.32 -18.93
CA HIS A 378 -15.12 36.36 -19.91
C HIS A 378 -14.01 35.51 -20.53
N ALA A 379 -12.90 36.12 -20.96
CA ALA A 379 -11.78 35.37 -21.53
C ALA A 379 -11.18 34.38 -20.51
N ASP A 380 -11.02 34.78 -19.24
CA ASP A 380 -10.56 33.89 -18.16
C ASP A 380 -11.54 32.75 -17.88
N ALA A 381 -12.85 33.01 -17.91
CA ALA A 381 -13.86 31.96 -17.77
C ALA A 381 -13.85 30.98 -18.96
N GLU A 382 -13.71 31.48 -20.20
CA GLU A 382 -13.58 30.64 -21.39
C GLU A 382 -12.32 29.76 -21.35
N GLU A 383 -11.19 30.29 -20.89
CA GLU A 383 -9.96 29.52 -20.70
C GLU A 383 -10.15 28.37 -19.70
N LYS A 384 -10.80 28.65 -18.56
CA LYS A 384 -11.11 27.63 -17.54
C LYS A 384 -12.10 26.58 -18.04
N ILE A 385 -13.09 26.97 -18.84
CA ILE A 385 -14.02 26.02 -19.49
C ILE A 385 -13.25 25.13 -20.48
N ALA A 386 -12.32 25.70 -21.25
CA ALA A 386 -11.48 24.94 -22.16
C ALA A 386 -10.54 23.97 -21.42
N GLU A 387 -10.06 24.33 -20.22
CA GLU A 387 -9.29 23.43 -19.35
C GLU A 387 -10.11 22.19 -18.96
N VAL A 388 -11.35 22.37 -18.49
CA VAL A 388 -12.26 21.25 -18.15
C VAL A 388 -12.50 20.35 -19.37
N ALA A 389 -12.78 20.94 -20.54
CA ALA A 389 -12.98 20.18 -21.77
C ALA A 389 -11.74 19.36 -22.17
N ARG A 390 -10.54 19.91 -21.99
CA ARG A 390 -9.27 19.21 -22.26
C ARG A 390 -9.07 18.04 -21.28
N LEU A 391 -9.34 18.24 -19.99
CA LEU A 391 -9.23 17.19 -18.98
C LEU A 391 -10.22 16.05 -19.27
N ALA A 392 -11.48 16.38 -19.61
CA ALA A 392 -12.48 15.40 -20.00
C ALA A 392 -12.06 14.60 -21.25
N ALA A 393 -11.47 15.25 -22.25
CA ALA A 393 -10.94 14.57 -23.44
C ALA A 393 -9.74 13.66 -23.12
N GLU A 394 -8.92 14.01 -22.14
CA GLU A 394 -7.81 13.14 -21.68
C GLU A 394 -8.32 11.91 -20.92
N MET A 395 -9.45 12.02 -20.22
CA MET A 395 -10.07 10.89 -19.49
C MET A 395 -10.62 9.81 -20.42
N GLU A 396 -11.13 10.18 -21.60
CA GLU A 396 -11.82 9.29 -22.53
C GLU A 396 -11.03 8.00 -22.88
N PRO A 397 -9.77 8.05 -23.38
CA PRO A 397 -9.02 6.84 -23.70
C PRO A 397 -8.70 5.97 -22.47
N HIS A 398 -8.56 6.58 -21.28
CA HIS A 398 -8.35 5.84 -20.04
C HIS A 398 -9.61 5.12 -19.59
N ALA A 399 -10.77 5.78 -19.70
CA ALA A 399 -12.08 5.19 -19.41
C ALA A 399 -12.37 4.01 -20.35
N GLU A 400 -12.14 4.17 -21.66
CA GLU A 400 -12.30 3.10 -22.64
C GLU A 400 -11.43 1.87 -22.32
N ALA A 401 -10.16 2.08 -21.95
CA ALA A 401 -9.25 1.00 -21.58
C ALA A 401 -9.72 0.25 -20.32
N VAL A 402 -10.23 0.97 -19.32
CA VAL A 402 -10.77 0.40 -18.08
C VAL A 402 -12.07 -0.36 -18.35
N ASP A 403 -12.96 0.17 -19.18
CA ASP A 403 -14.22 -0.49 -19.52
C ASP A 403 -13.99 -1.77 -20.34
N ALA A 404 -13.04 -1.74 -21.28
CA ALA A 404 -12.62 -2.95 -22.00
C ALA A 404 -12.03 -4.00 -21.05
N ALA A 405 -11.24 -3.56 -20.05
CA ALA A 405 -10.69 -4.45 -19.04
C ALA A 405 -11.77 -5.07 -18.15
N ARG A 406 -12.78 -4.29 -17.74
CA ARG A 406 -13.94 -4.79 -16.97
C ARG A 406 -14.77 -5.79 -17.75
N GLN A 407 -14.93 -5.60 -19.06
CA GLN A 407 -15.59 -6.60 -19.91
C GLN A 407 -14.82 -7.92 -19.98
N ARG A 408 -13.48 -7.88 -19.90
CA ARG A 408 -12.62 -9.07 -19.98
C ARG A 408 -12.43 -9.78 -18.63
N TRP A 409 -12.22 -9.02 -17.56
CA TRP A 409 -11.82 -9.53 -16.24
C TRP A 409 -12.89 -9.35 -15.15
N GLY A 410 -14.04 -8.74 -15.48
CA GLY A 410 -15.17 -8.59 -14.57
C GLY A 410 -14.80 -7.83 -13.28
N ASP A 411 -15.31 -8.36 -12.17
CA ASP A 411 -15.18 -7.78 -10.83
C ASP A 411 -13.75 -7.81 -10.26
N HIS A 412 -12.80 -8.44 -10.97
CA HIS A 412 -11.39 -8.41 -10.60
C HIS A 412 -10.73 -7.07 -10.90
N VAL A 413 -11.30 -6.21 -11.76
CA VAL A 413 -10.77 -4.87 -12.00
C VAL A 413 -11.23 -3.95 -10.85
N PRO A 414 -10.31 -3.39 -10.04
CA PRO A 414 -10.70 -2.45 -9.00
C PRO A 414 -11.48 -1.27 -9.58
N VAL A 415 -12.49 -0.81 -8.86
CA VAL A 415 -13.28 0.36 -9.27
C VAL A 415 -12.57 1.65 -8.84
N GLY A 416 -12.97 2.75 -9.47
CA GLY A 416 -12.41 4.10 -9.28
C GLY A 416 -12.59 4.67 -7.86
N PRO A 417 -12.16 5.92 -7.63
CA PRO A 417 -12.15 6.56 -6.31
C PRO A 417 -13.51 6.55 -5.61
N SER A 418 -14.61 6.67 -6.34
CA SER A 418 -15.99 6.64 -5.79
C SER A 418 -16.36 5.39 -4.99
N GLN A 419 -15.68 4.24 -5.21
CA GLN A 419 -15.84 3.05 -4.38
C GLN A 419 -14.71 2.85 -3.37
N ASN A 420 -13.52 3.41 -3.62
CA ASN A 420 -12.43 3.30 -2.67
C ASN A 420 -12.69 4.23 -1.47
N GLU A 421 -13.18 5.45 -1.70
CA GLU A 421 -13.40 6.47 -0.67
C GLU A 421 -14.86 6.53 -0.16
N THR A 422 -15.67 5.53 -0.49
CA THR A 422 -17.08 5.47 -0.08
C THR A 422 -17.24 5.20 1.41
N GLU A 423 -18.24 5.86 2.01
CA GLU A 423 -18.73 5.57 3.36
C GLU A 423 -19.85 4.50 3.37
N ASP A 424 -20.32 4.05 2.20
CA ASP A 424 -21.37 3.04 2.09
C ASP A 424 -20.86 1.66 2.56
N PRO A 425 -21.43 1.09 3.65
CA PRO A 425 -21.00 -0.20 4.20
C PRO A 425 -21.05 -1.35 3.19
N ALA A 426 -22.04 -1.37 2.29
CA ALA A 426 -22.20 -2.46 1.32
C ALA A 426 -21.08 -2.43 0.27
N LEU A 427 -20.67 -1.24 -0.17
CA LEU A 427 -19.55 -1.08 -1.11
C LEU A 427 -18.21 -1.37 -0.44
N ILE A 428 -18.04 -1.02 0.85
CA ILE A 428 -16.86 -1.42 1.63
C ILE A 428 -16.77 -2.94 1.71
N GLU A 429 -17.86 -3.63 2.06
CA GLU A 429 -17.90 -5.09 2.14
C GLU A 429 -17.55 -5.75 0.81
N TRP A 430 -18.16 -5.29 -0.29
CA TRP A 430 -17.83 -5.78 -1.63
C TRP A 430 -16.36 -5.55 -1.99
N ARG A 431 -15.80 -4.38 -1.67
CA ARG A 431 -14.40 -4.04 -1.93
C ARG A 431 -13.43 -4.94 -1.16
N GLU A 432 -13.69 -5.19 0.12
CA GLU A 432 -12.79 -6.00 0.95
C GLU A 432 -12.87 -7.50 0.64
N THR A 433 -14.05 -7.98 0.19
CA THR A 433 -14.24 -9.37 -0.27
C THR A 433 -13.80 -9.60 -1.71
N SER A 434 -13.53 -8.54 -2.48
CA SER A 434 -13.00 -8.63 -3.84
C SER A 434 -11.57 -9.20 -3.88
N ALA A 435 -11.22 -9.83 -5.00
CA ALA A 435 -9.89 -10.33 -5.30
C ALA A 435 -9.28 -9.55 -6.48
N PRO A 436 -8.63 -8.40 -6.21
CA PRO A 436 -8.19 -7.47 -7.24
C PRO A 436 -7.16 -8.13 -8.17
N TRP A 437 -7.38 -7.97 -9.47
CA TRP A 437 -6.59 -8.51 -10.59
C TRP A 437 -6.49 -10.04 -10.66
N ALA A 438 -7.13 -10.76 -9.74
CA ALA A 438 -7.02 -12.20 -9.58
C ALA A 438 -8.02 -12.98 -10.45
N ASP A 439 -8.13 -12.61 -11.74
CA ASP A 439 -8.91 -13.38 -12.69
C ASP A 439 -8.30 -14.78 -12.95
N GLU A 440 -9.12 -15.68 -13.45
CA GLU A 440 -8.75 -17.09 -13.60
C GLU A 440 -7.50 -17.29 -14.47
N GLU A 441 -7.34 -16.53 -15.56
CA GLU A 441 -6.18 -16.66 -16.46
C GLU A 441 -4.87 -16.32 -15.73
N TYR A 442 -4.88 -15.21 -14.99
CA TYR A 442 -3.69 -14.74 -14.26
C TYR A 442 -3.36 -15.62 -13.06
N VAL A 443 -4.37 -15.99 -12.27
CA VAL A 443 -4.23 -16.89 -11.12
C VAL A 443 -3.67 -18.25 -11.54
N ASN A 444 -4.16 -18.79 -12.65
CA ASN A 444 -3.67 -20.05 -13.19
C ASN A 444 -2.22 -19.92 -13.65
N ALA A 445 -1.85 -18.85 -14.35
CA ALA A 445 -0.48 -18.62 -14.77
C ALA A 445 0.50 -18.49 -13.59
N ARG A 446 0.13 -17.77 -12.53
CA ARG A 446 0.95 -17.66 -11.30
C ARG A 446 1.11 -19.00 -10.58
N THR A 447 0.05 -19.81 -10.58
CA THR A 447 0.09 -21.15 -9.98
C THR A 447 0.96 -22.11 -10.80
N GLU A 448 0.84 -22.06 -12.14
CA GLU A 448 1.71 -22.80 -13.06
C GLU A 448 3.18 -22.43 -12.86
N ALA A 449 3.48 -21.15 -12.65
CA ALA A 449 4.83 -20.66 -12.38
C ALA A 449 5.43 -21.29 -11.11
N PHE A 450 4.67 -21.37 -10.02
CA PHE A 450 5.11 -22.05 -8.80
C PHE A 450 5.30 -23.56 -9.01
N ILE A 451 4.40 -24.23 -9.74
CA ILE A 451 4.54 -25.65 -10.05
C ILE A 451 5.79 -25.91 -10.92
N ALA A 452 6.07 -25.05 -11.90
CA ALA A 452 7.30 -25.11 -12.69
C ALA A 452 8.55 -24.81 -11.84
N ALA A 453 8.43 -23.94 -10.83
CA ALA A 453 9.52 -23.66 -9.89
C ALA A 453 9.91 -24.92 -9.11
N ILE A 454 8.95 -25.63 -8.50
CA ILE A 454 9.25 -26.86 -7.76
C ILE A 454 9.74 -27.99 -8.70
N GLU A 455 9.27 -28.02 -9.95
CA GLU A 455 9.76 -28.93 -10.97
C GLU A 455 11.25 -28.69 -11.30
N LEU A 456 11.67 -27.42 -11.41
CA LEU A 456 13.07 -27.05 -11.60
C LEU A 456 13.93 -27.38 -10.38
N HIS A 457 13.41 -27.20 -9.16
CA HIS A 457 14.09 -27.67 -7.93
C HIS A 457 14.30 -29.19 -7.96
N LYS A 458 13.27 -29.96 -8.33
CA LYS A 458 13.39 -31.42 -8.46
C LYS A 458 14.44 -31.78 -9.50
N ALA A 459 14.51 -31.07 -10.62
CA ALA A 459 15.53 -31.29 -11.64
C ALA A 459 16.94 -31.06 -11.09
N LEU A 460 17.16 -30.01 -10.31
CA LEU A 460 18.44 -29.78 -9.62
C LEU A 460 18.78 -30.91 -8.63
N ILE A 461 17.80 -31.34 -7.84
CA ILE A 461 17.97 -32.40 -6.83
C ILE A 461 18.33 -33.73 -7.48
N VAL A 462 17.65 -34.10 -8.56
CA VAL A 462 17.93 -35.32 -9.32
C VAL A 462 19.32 -35.24 -9.94
N ALA A 463 19.70 -34.10 -10.53
CA ALA A 463 21.00 -33.92 -11.17
C ALA A 463 22.18 -33.96 -10.18
N ARG A 464 21.97 -33.57 -8.92
CA ARG A 464 22.98 -33.57 -7.85
C ARG A 464 22.61 -34.47 -6.67
N ALA A 465 21.93 -35.58 -6.94
CA ALA A 465 21.39 -36.47 -5.91
C ALA A 465 22.45 -36.98 -4.93
N GLU A 466 23.70 -37.15 -5.38
CA GLU A 466 24.84 -37.53 -4.55
C GLU A 466 25.23 -36.50 -3.48
N VAL A 467 25.19 -35.20 -3.83
CA VAL A 467 25.49 -34.12 -2.90
C VAL A 467 24.37 -33.97 -1.89
N PHE A 468 23.11 -33.99 -2.36
CA PHE A 468 21.95 -33.97 -1.48
C PHE A 468 21.94 -35.16 -0.53
N GLU A 469 22.28 -36.38 -0.99
CA GLU A 469 22.33 -37.54 -0.10
C GLU A 469 23.39 -37.36 1.00
N ALA A 470 24.59 -36.91 0.65
CA ALA A 470 25.69 -36.71 1.60
C ALA A 470 25.35 -35.61 2.64
N ASN A 471 24.87 -34.46 2.18
CA ASN A 471 24.53 -33.33 3.04
C ASN A 471 23.36 -33.67 3.98
N LEU A 472 22.31 -34.32 3.46
CA LEU A 472 21.16 -34.70 4.26
C LEU A 472 21.49 -35.82 5.24
N ALA A 473 22.35 -36.79 4.90
CA ALA A 473 22.81 -37.79 5.86
C ALA A 473 23.44 -37.13 7.09
N ALA A 474 24.34 -36.17 6.87
CA ALA A 474 24.99 -35.43 7.95
C ALA A 474 23.99 -34.65 8.82
N LEU A 475 22.98 -34.04 8.19
CA LEU A 475 21.91 -33.35 8.92
C LEU A 475 21.06 -34.32 9.74
N MET A 476 20.70 -35.48 9.19
CA MET A 476 19.88 -36.47 9.88
C MET A 476 20.58 -37.00 11.15
N ASP A 477 21.90 -37.24 11.08
CA ASP A 477 22.70 -37.68 12.23
C ASP A 477 22.82 -36.58 13.30
N LEU A 478 22.80 -35.30 12.90
CA LEU A 478 22.70 -34.16 13.82
C LEU A 478 21.34 -34.13 14.53
N ILE A 479 20.23 -34.11 13.78
CA ILE A 479 18.89 -33.93 14.37
C ILE A 479 18.40 -35.16 15.14
N SER A 480 18.89 -36.37 14.81
CA SER A 480 18.61 -37.61 15.56
C SER A 480 19.36 -37.65 16.90
N GLY A 481 20.40 -36.83 17.04
CA GLY A 481 21.29 -36.73 18.21
C GLY A 481 22.38 -37.79 18.23
N GLU A 482 22.63 -38.46 17.11
CA GLU A 482 23.68 -39.48 16.97
C GLU A 482 25.09 -38.87 16.93
N ASN A 483 25.21 -37.58 16.56
CA ASN A 483 26.46 -36.83 16.53
C ASN A 483 26.82 -36.04 17.80
N SER A 484 26.12 -36.24 18.92
CA SER A 484 26.40 -35.55 20.20
C SER A 484 27.85 -35.77 20.73
N ALA A 485 28.53 -36.83 20.26
CA ALA A 485 29.89 -37.17 20.69
C ALA A 485 31.02 -36.35 20.02
N VAL A 486 30.74 -35.50 19.02
CA VAL A 486 31.78 -34.69 18.32
C VAL A 486 31.90 -33.28 18.90
N ALA A 487 30.90 -32.80 19.64
CA ALA A 487 30.91 -31.48 20.27
C ALA A 487 31.95 -31.34 21.39
N ASP A 488 32.39 -32.44 22.00
CA ASP A 488 33.32 -32.44 23.14
C ASP A 488 34.83 -32.40 22.75
N GLN A 489 35.19 -32.28 21.45
CA GLN A 489 36.59 -32.31 21.01
C GLN A 489 37.12 -31.05 20.30
N ALA A 490 36.39 -29.93 20.26
CA ALA A 490 36.89 -28.70 19.65
C ALA A 490 37.38 -27.71 20.71
N ALA A 491 38.68 -27.77 21.04
CA ALA A 491 39.36 -26.78 21.88
C ALA A 491 40.07 -25.68 21.05
N ASP A 492 39.66 -25.48 19.79
CA ASP A 492 40.34 -24.58 18.84
C ASP A 492 39.31 -23.72 18.10
N ASP A 493 39.40 -22.40 18.21
CA ASP A 493 38.37 -21.44 17.75
C ASP A 493 38.09 -21.57 16.23
N GLN A 494 39.11 -21.88 15.42
CA GLN A 494 38.98 -22.06 13.97
C GLN A 494 38.22 -23.34 13.56
N ALA A 495 38.26 -24.38 14.41
CA ALA A 495 37.52 -25.62 14.16
C ALA A 495 36.01 -25.42 14.35
N THR A 496 35.63 -24.50 15.24
CA THR A 496 34.24 -24.13 15.53
C THR A 496 33.57 -23.46 14.33
N ASP A 497 34.25 -22.50 13.69
CA ASP A 497 33.72 -21.76 12.53
C ASP A 497 33.49 -22.68 11.32
N ALA A 498 34.44 -23.58 11.03
CA ALA A 498 34.32 -24.54 9.95
C ALA A 498 33.16 -25.53 10.18
N GLN A 499 32.96 -25.97 11.43
CA GLN A 499 31.84 -26.84 11.80
C GLN A 499 30.49 -26.11 11.70
N SER A 500 30.40 -24.85 12.14
CA SER A 500 29.21 -24.02 11.97
C SER A 500 28.87 -23.79 10.50
N ALA A 501 29.87 -23.55 9.65
CA ALA A 501 29.67 -23.41 8.20
C ALA A 501 29.15 -24.71 7.56
N ALA A 502 29.69 -25.87 7.95
CA ALA A 502 29.22 -27.17 7.45
C ALA A 502 27.79 -27.48 7.95
N ARG A 503 27.48 -27.16 9.21
CA ARG A 503 26.13 -27.29 9.77
C ARG A 503 25.13 -26.42 9.01
N LEU A 504 25.48 -25.17 8.73
CA LEU A 504 24.65 -24.25 7.94
C LEU A 504 24.45 -24.78 6.51
N ALA A 505 25.51 -25.23 5.84
CA ALA A 505 25.44 -25.83 4.51
C ALA A 505 24.50 -27.05 4.45
N ALA A 506 24.49 -27.89 5.49
CA ALA A 506 23.59 -29.04 5.60
C ALA A 506 22.13 -28.59 5.71
N TRP A 507 21.83 -27.57 6.54
CA TRP A 507 20.49 -26.97 6.62
C TRP A 507 20.06 -26.31 5.32
N GLN A 508 20.92 -25.52 4.67
CA GLN A 508 20.61 -24.88 3.39
C GLN A 508 20.30 -25.92 2.29
N SER A 509 21.03 -27.03 2.28
CA SER A 509 20.75 -28.16 1.39
C SER A 509 19.42 -28.84 1.70
N PHE A 510 19.05 -28.94 2.97
CA PHE A 510 17.73 -29.38 3.37
C PHE A 510 16.63 -28.47 2.86
N PHE A 511 16.78 -27.15 2.99
CA PHE A 511 15.79 -26.17 2.51
C PHE A 511 15.64 -26.11 0.98
N LEU A 512 16.65 -26.56 0.23
CA LEU A 512 16.54 -26.75 -1.22
C LEU A 512 15.61 -27.91 -1.59
N VAL A 513 15.54 -28.95 -0.75
CA VAL A 513 14.64 -30.10 -0.93
C VAL A 513 13.29 -29.85 -0.28
N VAL A 514 13.27 -29.33 0.94
CA VAL A 514 12.10 -29.07 1.78
C VAL A 514 12.05 -27.58 2.11
N PRO A 515 11.36 -26.75 1.30
CA PRO A 515 11.35 -25.30 1.46
C PRO A 515 10.95 -24.79 2.85
N VAL A 516 10.01 -25.47 3.52
CA VAL A 516 9.45 -25.03 4.79
C VAL A 516 9.78 -26.00 5.92
N LEU A 517 10.34 -25.46 7.00
CA LEU A 517 10.48 -26.17 8.27
C LEU A 517 9.41 -25.68 9.25
N GLN A 518 8.51 -26.56 9.66
CA GLN A 518 7.52 -26.29 10.69
C GLN A 518 8.04 -26.72 12.05
N VAL A 519 8.03 -25.81 13.02
CA VAL A 519 8.58 -26.06 14.36
C VAL A 519 7.83 -25.28 15.43
N PRO A 520 7.68 -25.83 16.65
CA PRO A 520 7.24 -25.03 17.79
C PRO A 520 8.19 -23.84 18.03
N PHE A 521 7.65 -22.66 18.31
CA PHE A 521 8.47 -21.44 18.47
C PHE A 521 9.54 -21.61 19.56
N GLU A 522 9.17 -22.26 20.66
CA GLU A 522 10.00 -22.54 21.82
C GLU A 522 11.15 -23.51 21.50
N ALA A 523 10.92 -24.43 20.56
CA ALA A 523 11.92 -25.42 20.12
C ALA A 523 12.85 -24.87 19.01
N ALA A 524 12.39 -23.88 18.24
CA ALA A 524 13.08 -23.35 17.07
C ALA A 524 14.49 -22.85 17.40
N GLY A 525 14.64 -22.10 18.49
CA GLY A 525 15.93 -21.52 18.90
C GLY A 525 16.97 -22.56 19.29
N THR A 526 16.55 -23.71 19.83
CA THR A 526 17.47 -24.80 20.21
C THR A 526 17.83 -25.66 18.99
N LEU A 527 16.86 -25.94 18.12
CA LEU A 527 17.06 -26.73 16.90
C LEU A 527 18.06 -26.06 15.94
N LEU A 528 17.93 -24.74 15.79
CA LEU A 528 18.69 -23.91 14.85
C LEU A 528 19.89 -23.20 15.52
N ASP A 529 20.26 -23.62 16.72
CA ASP A 529 21.37 -23.03 17.46
C ASP A 529 22.71 -23.23 16.72
N GLY A 530 23.62 -22.27 16.81
CA GLY A 530 24.97 -22.39 16.22
C GLY A 530 25.07 -22.23 14.69
N LEU A 531 24.01 -21.77 14.02
CA LEU A 531 24.01 -21.44 12.58
C LEU A 531 24.61 -20.06 12.26
N GLY A 532 24.72 -19.18 13.25
CA GLY A 532 25.16 -17.79 13.08
C GLY A 532 24.01 -16.79 12.95
N ALA A 533 24.34 -15.50 12.98
CA ALA A 533 23.37 -14.42 12.81
C ALA A 533 22.97 -14.26 11.34
N GLU A 534 21.69 -13.98 11.07
CA GLU A 534 21.13 -13.77 9.73
C GLU A 534 21.46 -14.89 8.72
N ALA A 535 21.63 -16.11 9.25
CA ALA A 535 22.06 -17.27 8.50
C ALA A 535 20.93 -17.86 7.63
N LEU A 536 19.67 -17.66 8.04
CA LEU A 536 18.48 -18.14 7.34
C LEU A 536 17.66 -17.00 6.74
N GLY A 537 16.92 -17.31 5.68
CA GLY A 537 16.11 -16.34 4.94
C GLY A 537 14.94 -15.75 5.71
N TRP A 538 13.94 -16.58 6.03
CA TRP A 538 12.60 -16.16 6.41
C TRP A 538 12.08 -16.90 7.66
N LEU A 539 11.57 -16.14 8.62
CA LEU A 539 10.78 -16.62 9.75
C LEU A 539 9.31 -16.21 9.54
N LEU A 540 8.42 -17.17 9.40
CA LEU A 540 6.97 -16.95 9.44
C LEU A 540 6.50 -17.39 10.83
N ALA A 541 6.10 -16.45 11.68
CA ALA A 541 5.66 -16.74 13.05
C ALA A 541 4.15 -16.56 13.15
N ALA A 542 3.40 -17.63 13.34
CA ALA A 542 1.95 -17.57 13.57
C ALA A 542 1.61 -17.68 15.05
N GLY A 543 0.50 -17.06 15.47
CA GLY A 543 0.05 -17.10 16.86
C GLY A 543 0.95 -16.30 17.80
N THR A 544 1.53 -15.22 17.30
CA THR A 544 2.44 -14.30 18.01
C THR A 544 1.76 -13.54 19.15
N ASP A 545 0.43 -13.56 19.21
CA ASP A 545 -0.40 -13.16 20.36
C ASP A 545 -0.18 -14.03 21.60
N ARG A 546 0.39 -15.23 21.44
CA ARG A 546 0.64 -16.19 22.54
C ARG A 546 2.12 -16.39 22.87
N ILE A 547 2.99 -15.67 22.17
CA ILE A 547 4.45 -15.79 22.34
C ILE A 547 4.91 -14.61 23.17
N ALA A 548 5.70 -14.86 24.22
CA ALA A 548 6.26 -13.81 25.05
C ALA A 548 7.29 -12.98 24.27
N ALA A 549 7.29 -11.66 24.45
CA ALA A 549 8.23 -10.75 23.79
C ALA A 549 9.70 -11.12 24.07
N ASP A 550 10.01 -11.65 25.26
CA ASP A 550 11.37 -11.99 25.68
C ASP A 550 12.00 -13.14 24.87
N ASP A 551 11.19 -14.02 24.29
CA ASP A 551 11.66 -15.15 23.49
C ASP A 551 12.02 -14.76 22.04
N VAL A 552 11.56 -13.58 21.60
CA VAL A 552 11.66 -13.12 20.20
C VAL A 552 13.08 -12.76 19.77
N PRO A 553 13.88 -11.98 20.54
CA PRO A 553 15.19 -11.51 20.08
C PRO A 553 16.16 -12.64 19.75
N ARG A 554 16.11 -13.76 20.49
CA ARG A 554 16.99 -14.90 20.25
C ARG A 554 16.74 -15.51 18.88
N LEU A 555 15.46 -15.77 18.56
CA LEU A 555 15.09 -16.42 17.31
C LEU A 555 15.29 -15.46 16.12
N LEU A 556 14.87 -14.20 16.24
CA LEU A 556 14.98 -13.21 15.17
C LEU A 556 16.42 -13.01 14.67
N ARG A 557 17.42 -13.08 15.57
CA ARG A 557 18.83 -12.93 15.18
C ARG A 557 19.30 -13.95 14.13
N GLY A 558 18.64 -15.11 14.03
CA GLY A 558 18.99 -16.15 13.06
C GLY A 558 18.46 -15.89 11.64
N PHE A 559 17.55 -14.92 11.46
CA PHE A 559 16.82 -14.71 10.22
C PHE A 559 17.00 -13.30 9.67
N ARG A 560 17.05 -13.19 8.34
CA ARG A 560 17.10 -11.89 7.65
C ARG A 560 15.74 -11.20 7.66
N ARG A 561 14.67 -11.98 7.50
CA ARG A 561 13.30 -11.50 7.30
C ARG A 561 12.35 -12.23 8.22
N ALA A 562 11.39 -11.51 8.79
CA ALA A 562 10.36 -12.08 9.64
C ALA A 562 8.98 -11.54 9.29
N VAL A 563 7.97 -12.41 9.27
CA VAL A 563 6.56 -12.05 9.15
C VAL A 563 5.83 -12.63 10.35
N PHE A 564 5.26 -11.77 11.18
CA PHE A 564 4.54 -12.14 12.39
C PHE A 564 3.04 -12.02 12.14
N ALA A 565 2.27 -13.04 12.48
CA ALA A 565 0.83 -13.05 12.35
C ALA A 565 0.19 -13.49 13.66
N GLY A 566 -0.58 -12.59 14.26
CA GLY A 566 -1.26 -12.83 15.52
C GLY A 566 -2.42 -11.86 15.71
N ASP A 567 -3.27 -12.14 16.69
CA ASP A 567 -4.37 -11.26 17.02
C ASP A 567 -4.00 -10.35 18.20
N THR A 568 -3.68 -9.10 17.89
CA THR A 568 -3.34 -8.05 18.85
C THR A 568 -4.44 -7.80 19.88
N VAL A 569 -5.71 -8.04 19.55
CA VAL A 569 -6.84 -7.90 20.47
C VAL A 569 -6.81 -9.03 21.50
N LEU A 570 -6.54 -10.26 21.07
CA LEU A 570 -6.41 -11.41 21.97
C LEU A 570 -5.14 -11.37 22.82
N ALA A 571 -4.10 -10.71 22.33
CA ALA A 571 -2.83 -10.53 23.04
C ALA A 571 -2.95 -9.66 24.31
N GLY A 572 -4.05 -8.91 24.48
CA GLY A 572 -4.33 -8.10 25.67
C GLY A 572 -3.55 -6.79 25.74
N GLU A 573 -3.83 -5.97 26.76
CA GLU A 573 -3.14 -4.68 26.98
C GLU A 573 -1.76 -4.86 27.62
N VAL A 574 -0.82 -4.00 27.23
CA VAL A 574 0.46 -3.82 27.92
C VAL A 574 0.43 -2.42 28.51
N ASP A 575 0.74 -2.29 29.80
CA ASP A 575 0.90 -0.97 30.42
C ASP A 575 2.04 -0.24 29.69
N ASP A 576 1.82 0.98 29.18
CA ASP A 576 2.82 1.73 28.39
C ASP A 576 4.15 1.92 29.14
N ALA A 577 4.14 1.82 30.47
CA ALA A 577 5.32 1.85 31.33
C ALA A 577 6.16 0.55 31.32
N ALA A 578 5.60 -0.59 30.88
CA ALA A 578 6.27 -1.90 30.88
C ALA A 578 7.25 -2.08 29.71
N VAL A 579 7.15 -1.26 28.65
CA VAL A 579 8.15 -1.23 27.57
C VAL A 579 9.49 -0.64 28.05
N GLU A 580 9.50 0.07 29.19
CA GLU A 580 10.71 0.63 29.81
C GLU A 580 11.16 -0.10 31.10
N GLY A 581 10.41 -1.07 31.63
CA GLY A 581 10.78 -1.72 32.90
C GLY A 581 9.96 -2.96 33.27
N ALA A 582 10.35 -4.13 32.75
CA ALA A 582 9.75 -5.40 33.12
C ALA A 582 10.27 -5.92 34.49
N ALA A 583 9.62 -5.50 35.59
CA ALA A 583 9.62 -6.23 36.87
C ALA A 583 8.44 -5.79 37.76
N ALA A 584 7.36 -6.59 37.80
CA ALA A 584 6.56 -6.94 39.00
C ALA A 584 5.11 -7.36 38.62
N GLU A 585 4.77 -8.61 38.97
CA GLU A 585 3.41 -9.19 39.08
C GLU A 585 2.65 -8.68 40.34
N PRO A 586 1.42 -9.18 40.67
CA PRO A 586 0.18 -9.29 39.88
C PRO A 586 -1.09 -8.91 40.70
N LEU A 587 -2.23 -8.59 40.05
CA LEU A 587 -3.58 -9.02 40.52
C LEU A 587 -4.69 -8.68 39.50
N ALA A 588 -5.46 -9.69 39.08
CA ALA A 588 -6.93 -9.78 39.19
C ALA A 588 -7.54 -10.64 38.05
N ALA A 589 -8.25 -11.69 38.47
CA ALA A 589 -9.06 -12.57 37.63
C ALA A 589 -10.55 -12.29 37.87
N GLU A 590 -11.38 -12.34 36.81
CA GLU A 590 -12.73 -12.95 36.77
C GLU A 590 -13.47 -12.63 35.45
N ILE A 591 -13.04 -13.23 34.32
CA ILE A 591 -13.88 -13.61 33.17
C ILE A 591 -13.25 -14.89 32.59
N ALA A 592 -14.07 -15.88 32.21
CA ALA A 592 -13.67 -17.24 31.89
C ALA A 592 -12.56 -17.39 30.80
N ASP A 593 -11.46 -18.04 31.21
CA ASP A 593 -10.55 -18.91 30.45
C ASP A 593 -9.77 -18.36 29.21
N VAL A 594 -9.22 -17.15 29.32
CA VAL A 594 -8.04 -16.74 28.53
C VAL A 594 -7.00 -16.13 29.47
N PRO A 595 -5.75 -16.65 29.57
CA PRO A 595 -4.74 -16.04 30.41
C PRO A 595 -4.33 -14.68 29.81
N VAL A 596 -4.69 -13.59 30.49
CA VAL A 596 -4.14 -12.26 30.21
C VAL A 596 -2.70 -12.26 30.72
N LEU A 597 -1.74 -12.41 29.80
CA LEU A 597 -0.32 -12.28 30.09
C LEU A 597 -0.02 -10.82 30.40
N ALA A 598 0.41 -10.52 31.63
CA ALA A 598 0.86 -9.20 32.06
C ALA A 598 2.24 -8.80 31.46
N GLN A 599 2.55 -9.25 30.24
CA GLN A 599 3.82 -9.05 29.54
C GLN A 599 3.56 -8.79 28.06
N ALA A 600 4.40 -7.96 27.44
CA ALA A 600 4.31 -7.73 26.01
C ALA A 600 4.44 -9.05 25.24
N THR A 601 3.65 -9.21 24.18
CA THR A 601 3.71 -10.38 23.30
C THR A 601 4.59 -10.07 22.10
N ALA A 602 4.98 -11.12 21.38
CA ALA A 602 5.68 -10.99 20.10
C ALA A 602 4.89 -10.13 19.10
N GLN A 603 3.56 -10.22 19.11
CA GLN A 603 2.70 -9.39 18.26
C GLN A 603 2.81 -7.91 18.62
N HIS A 604 2.84 -7.56 19.92
CA HIS A 604 2.97 -6.17 20.35
C HIS A 604 4.27 -5.52 19.87
N LEU A 605 5.38 -6.26 19.92
CA LEU A 605 6.65 -5.79 19.38
C LEU A 605 6.59 -5.59 17.86
N ALA A 606 5.98 -6.54 17.15
CA ALA A 606 5.87 -6.48 15.69
C ALA A 606 4.98 -5.33 15.22
N ASP A 607 3.81 -5.16 15.83
CA ASP A 607 2.88 -4.06 15.52
C ASP A 607 3.55 -2.70 15.71
N GLY A 608 4.34 -2.52 16.76
CA GLY A 608 5.04 -1.26 17.03
C GLY A 608 6.05 -0.85 15.95
N MET A 609 6.58 -1.81 15.18
CA MET A 609 7.64 -1.60 14.20
C MET A 609 7.15 -1.43 12.76
N VAL A 610 5.89 -1.75 12.47
CA VAL A 610 5.38 -1.73 11.09
C VAL A 610 4.77 -0.42 10.65
N ARG A 611 4.92 -0.15 9.35
CA ARG A 611 4.40 1.03 8.67
C ARG A 611 2.91 0.92 8.36
N TYR A 612 2.47 -0.23 7.85
CA TYR A 612 1.08 -0.46 7.42
C TYR A 612 0.29 -1.12 8.54
N GLY A 613 -0.84 -0.50 8.90
CA GLY A 613 -1.64 -0.94 10.02
C GLY A 613 -2.97 -0.19 10.13
N THR A 614 -3.64 -0.30 11.26
CA THR A 614 -4.85 0.47 11.59
C THR A 614 -4.87 0.74 13.08
N TRP A 615 -5.60 1.77 13.49
CA TRP A 615 -5.90 1.97 14.90
C TRP A 615 -7.12 1.16 15.33
N LEU A 616 -7.00 0.41 16.44
CA LEU A 616 -8.11 -0.27 17.11
C LEU A 616 -8.30 0.26 18.53
N PRO A 617 -9.52 0.27 19.08
CA PRO A 617 -9.75 0.61 20.48
C PRO A 617 -9.04 -0.33 21.44
N SER A 618 -8.47 0.24 22.51
CA SER A 618 -7.82 -0.44 23.62
C SER A 618 -8.64 -0.18 24.89
N GLY A 619 -9.04 -1.26 25.58
CA GLY A 619 -9.67 -1.21 26.89
C GLY A 619 -11.18 -1.48 26.91
N SER A 620 -11.77 -1.56 28.11
CA SER A 620 -13.23 -1.66 28.27
C SER A 620 -13.91 -0.35 27.84
N PRO A 621 -15.11 -0.40 27.23
CA PRO A 621 -15.79 0.80 26.72
C PRO A 621 -16.04 1.81 27.84
N GLY A 622 -15.21 2.86 27.89
CA GLY A 622 -15.45 4.09 28.62
C GLY A 622 -16.36 5.03 27.82
N PRO A 623 -16.69 6.22 28.34
CA PRO A 623 -17.35 7.26 27.53
C PRO A 623 -16.52 7.52 26.26
N ALA A 624 -17.20 7.54 25.11
CA ALA A 624 -16.65 7.41 23.75
C ALA A 624 -15.53 8.39 23.36
N ASP A 625 -15.30 9.45 24.13
CA ASP A 625 -14.30 10.49 23.85
C ASP A 625 -12.88 10.18 24.37
N ASP A 626 -12.67 9.11 25.14
CA ASP A 626 -11.38 8.80 25.81
C ASP A 626 -10.87 7.37 25.55
N ALA A 627 -11.34 6.72 24.48
CA ALA A 627 -10.86 5.39 24.10
C ALA A 627 -9.39 5.46 23.67
N ARG A 628 -8.49 4.79 24.40
CA ARG A 628 -7.09 4.66 24.00
C ARG A 628 -7.04 3.89 22.69
N LEU A 629 -6.32 4.40 21.70
CA LEU A 629 -6.13 3.71 20.43
C LEU A 629 -4.80 2.97 20.42
N ARG A 630 -4.83 1.75 19.90
CA ARG A 630 -3.67 0.89 19.71
C ARG A 630 -3.40 0.70 18.23
N TRP A 631 -2.14 0.88 17.84
CA TRP A 631 -1.68 0.55 16.51
C TRP A 631 -1.53 -0.98 16.37
N VAL A 632 -2.17 -1.55 15.36
CA VAL A 632 -2.02 -2.96 14.99
C VAL A 632 -1.44 -3.07 13.59
N GLY A 633 -0.72 -4.15 13.30
CA GLY A 633 -0.15 -4.40 11.98
C GLY A 633 -1.20 -4.58 10.89
N THR A 634 -0.76 -4.93 9.68
CA THR A 634 -1.63 -4.96 8.49
C THR A 634 -2.83 -5.90 8.73
N PRO A 635 -4.07 -5.38 8.80
CA PRO A 635 -5.22 -6.15 9.24
C PRO A 635 -5.77 -7.04 8.13
N LEU A 636 -5.93 -8.34 8.44
CA LEU A 636 -6.78 -9.23 7.67
C LEU A 636 -8.23 -8.99 8.08
N ARG A 637 -9.09 -8.71 7.09
CA ARG A 637 -10.46 -8.23 7.36
C ARG A 637 -11.54 -9.27 7.11
N VAL A 638 -11.34 -10.16 6.14
CA VAL A 638 -12.35 -11.15 5.76
C VAL A 638 -12.20 -12.40 6.60
N VAL A 639 -13.27 -12.78 7.28
CA VAL A 639 -13.38 -14.00 8.07
C VAL A 639 -14.16 -15.02 7.26
N HIS A 640 -13.56 -16.18 7.01
CA HIS A 640 -14.15 -17.20 6.14
C HIS A 640 -15.10 -18.14 6.90
N GLY A 641 -16.30 -18.33 6.34
CA GLY A 641 -17.22 -19.39 6.76
C GLY A 641 -17.98 -19.16 8.07
N GLN A 642 -17.86 -17.98 8.70
CA GLN A 642 -18.62 -17.57 9.88
C GLN A 642 -19.88 -16.78 9.50
N ASP A 643 -20.97 -16.90 10.27
CA ASP A 643 -22.19 -16.15 10.01
C ASP A 643 -22.05 -14.66 10.38
N ARG A 644 -22.82 -13.79 9.70
CA ARG A 644 -22.78 -12.34 9.92
C ARG A 644 -23.02 -11.95 11.39
N SER A 645 -23.95 -12.61 12.08
CA SER A 645 -24.29 -12.27 13.47
C SER A 645 -23.15 -12.52 14.45
N THR A 646 -22.33 -13.56 14.20
CA THR A 646 -21.13 -13.84 14.97
C THR A 646 -20.04 -12.80 14.70
N VAL A 647 -19.86 -12.39 13.45
CA VAL A 647 -18.85 -11.39 13.06
C VAL A 647 -19.21 -10.00 13.59
N ASP A 648 -20.47 -9.58 13.46
CA ASP A 648 -20.95 -8.30 13.99
C ASP A 648 -20.76 -8.22 15.51
N ARG A 649 -21.05 -9.31 16.24
CA ARG A 649 -20.79 -9.36 17.69
C ARG A 649 -19.31 -9.20 18.02
N ARG A 650 -18.41 -9.79 17.23
CA ARG A 650 -16.96 -9.63 17.43
C ARG A 650 -16.55 -8.18 17.20
N ASN A 651 -17.07 -7.56 16.14
CA ASN A 651 -16.85 -6.15 15.84
C ASN A 651 -17.29 -5.25 17.00
N ASP A 652 -18.51 -5.44 17.52
CA ASP A 652 -19.05 -4.68 18.65
C ASP A 652 -18.23 -4.82 19.93
N LEU A 653 -17.63 -6.00 20.13
CA LEU A 653 -16.88 -6.30 21.35
C LEU A 653 -15.45 -5.76 21.30
N ALA A 654 -14.77 -5.86 20.16
CA ALA A 654 -13.31 -5.71 20.17
C ALA A 654 -12.64 -5.29 18.84
N TYR A 655 -13.34 -5.37 17.70
CA TYR A 655 -12.72 -5.10 16.38
C TYR A 655 -13.25 -3.85 15.67
N ASP A 656 -14.18 -3.09 16.26
CA ASP A 656 -14.64 -1.78 15.76
C ASP A 656 -15.03 -1.77 14.26
N GLY A 657 -15.82 -2.76 13.85
CA GLY A 657 -16.28 -2.89 12.46
C GLY A 657 -15.19 -3.30 11.46
N LEU A 658 -14.00 -3.71 11.91
CA LEU A 658 -12.90 -4.13 11.04
C LEU A 658 -13.23 -5.40 10.24
N LEU A 659 -13.90 -6.36 10.89
CA LEU A 659 -14.16 -7.70 10.34
C LEU A 659 -15.35 -7.70 9.39
N ILE A 660 -15.21 -8.47 8.32
CA ILE A 660 -16.22 -8.68 7.29
C ILE A 660 -16.35 -10.20 7.07
N THR A 661 -17.54 -10.68 6.73
CA THR A 661 -17.77 -12.10 6.41
C THR A 661 -17.98 -12.31 4.92
N ASP A 662 -17.58 -13.47 4.41
CA ASP A 662 -17.90 -13.93 3.05
C ASP A 662 -19.23 -14.69 2.96
N ARG A 663 -19.95 -14.81 4.08
CA ARG A 663 -21.17 -15.61 4.22
C ARG A 663 -22.30 -14.78 4.81
N GLU A 664 -23.41 -14.70 4.07
CA GLU A 664 -24.67 -14.08 4.54
C GLU A 664 -25.22 -14.73 5.82
#